data_AF-A0A5B9QM28-F1
#
_entry.id   AF-A0A5B9QM28-F1
#
_cell.length_a   1.000
_cell.length_b   1.000
_cell.length_c   1.000
_cell.angle_alpha   90.00
_cell.angle_beta   90.00
_cell.angle_gamma   90.00
#
_symmetry.space_group_name_H-M   'P 1'
#
loop_
_entity.id
_entity.type
_entity.pdbx_description
1 polymer ?
#
loop_
_entity_poly.entity_id
_entity_poly.type
_entity_poly.pdbx_seq_one_letter_code
_entity_poly.pdbx_strand_id
1 'polypeptide(L)'
;MNTLEVTRWLGDFYLLATLLLGAELLACLFAGQPARRMALAWATAGGLGLLALLCALPSWSTWHLRSPAPLVATRTLITNVPENQITDFPTPQAQNMSVQNSRGTVSEVQPIEIDWAAVSIYLYLIGSAIVVVWLALGAWQVRRLRRVGEVAPEKIQILLTELTPAERPIPSVKVLSKLPVAVAVGLIDPVILLPRTLVEQARTGQIRSVLAHELAHLQHRDLSLMAGLRMLMVVLWAHPLFWLWRRRVRLDQEVLADTAAAELTSRSVYAEELVELARYTSTSRVPRLASSVGLWETRSQLKQRLALLLDEKLTILRSCSRQWWVGSLVVLLGLAGGLSLVTLTPAEPTFESQAEVAETEETQPVIKETPAAENTAWERTNKLFSKLYENRQPNTIFGICVNENGKPLPNTRVEVYAARFRGIDGESQVIFSTATDSEGRYWFKDVIDIEKEFPDGLPDNNYFLPKNIRVITVISREPNRVPGFVGNSMSSEVARHGEAYVHQMPPAQPLRGRIVDGQGEPVVGARVSAGTLPRIRGIPGDINTAMTDSNGEYAIDDLAAYDAEQMKRDFEQSQQAGSSAMSTYAGNDGKPWVRWLWVKHPDFAMKRVAIDKIPGRIDVELQPGAVLTGRVVTQEAGKAPEPAKNVDVRLQRDMTPDWGWEFNFQTTGARTDKEGNYRFESLPSGKYSCVAETAGWVTQGIEGVALKRGETTETPDLLMTRGGRVRIQLIDDKTGEPLNFEKPTKGFVNPSPRPRRNHHYFTPNIVEFSPEGIGEKQVPAGNYLFYASVPGSEGQPGWQATTYDNIRTEEDRDALPTHELKEGEVLELELRMQKEQEIAKGRLMQSPPPSDDEKKSHPRKSTEFTPATPPADGADRDSYENGVFVPEDPEKLNEKLDIGIEALDDDAYENGVFEDKTPIQR
;
A
#
# COMPACT_ATOMS: atom_id res chain seq x y z
N MET A 1 -12.83 -17.98 35.84
CA MET A 1 -11.42 -17.76 35.51
C MET A 1 -11.14 -16.29 35.67
N ASN A 2 -10.10 -15.91 36.41
CA ASN A 2 -9.63 -14.52 36.42
C ASN A 2 -9.07 -14.17 35.04
N THR A 3 -9.08 -12.89 34.63
CA THR A 3 -8.55 -12.43 33.32
C THR A 3 -7.15 -12.97 33.04
N LEU A 4 -6.31 -13.03 34.08
CA LEU A 4 -4.96 -13.61 34.02
C LEU A 4 -4.93 -15.09 33.61
N GLU A 5 -5.88 -15.90 34.08
CA GLU A 5 -5.96 -17.33 33.73
C GLU A 5 -6.39 -17.53 32.28
N VAL A 6 -7.29 -16.68 31.78
CA VAL A 6 -7.74 -16.71 30.37
C VAL A 6 -6.61 -16.30 29.44
N THR A 7 -5.87 -15.25 29.78
CA THR A 7 -4.71 -14.79 28.99
C THR A 7 -3.63 -15.87 28.93
N ARG A 8 -3.32 -16.50 30.06
CA ARG A 8 -2.33 -17.57 30.13
C ARG A 8 -2.75 -18.79 29.30
N TRP A 9 -3.99 -19.23 29.47
CA TRP A 9 -4.55 -20.32 28.66
C TRP A 9 -4.46 -20.02 27.16
N LEU A 10 -4.89 -18.82 26.76
CA LEU A 10 -4.91 -18.44 25.36
C LEU A 10 -3.49 -18.34 24.77
N GLY A 11 -2.54 -17.78 25.52
CA GLY A 11 -1.14 -17.68 25.13
C GLY A 11 -0.48 -19.04 24.96
N ASP A 12 -0.61 -19.93 25.95
CA ASP A 12 -0.09 -21.30 25.89
C ASP A 12 -0.73 -22.07 24.72
N PHE A 13 -2.06 -21.98 24.56
CA PHE A 13 -2.76 -22.65 23.46
C PHE A 13 -2.30 -22.16 22.09
N TYR A 14 -2.14 -20.84 21.87
CA TYR A 14 -1.71 -20.28 20.57
C TYR A 14 -0.26 -20.65 20.23
N LEU A 15 0.64 -20.61 21.21
CA LEU A 15 2.03 -21.02 21.03
C LEU A 15 2.11 -22.50 20.62
N LEU A 16 1.43 -23.36 21.37
CA LEU A 16 1.47 -24.81 21.14
C LEU A 16 0.72 -25.20 19.86
N ALA A 17 -0.38 -24.51 19.54
CA ALA A 17 -1.07 -24.65 18.25
C ALA A 17 -0.17 -24.26 17.07
N THR A 18 0.69 -23.25 17.23
CA THR A 18 1.68 -22.85 16.21
C THR A 18 2.65 -23.99 15.92
N LEU A 19 3.18 -24.64 16.96
CA LEU A 19 4.10 -25.77 16.80
C LEU A 19 3.42 -26.97 16.13
N LEU A 20 2.20 -27.31 16.55
CA LEU A 20 1.46 -28.43 15.98
C LEU A 20 1.07 -28.18 14.51
N LEU A 21 0.58 -26.99 14.18
CA LEU A 21 0.25 -26.60 12.80
C LEU A 21 1.50 -26.49 11.92
N GLY A 22 2.62 -26.03 12.47
CA GLY A 22 3.92 -26.01 11.77
C GLY A 22 4.41 -27.43 11.43
N ALA A 23 4.33 -28.35 12.40
CA ALA A 23 4.68 -29.76 12.19
C ALA A 23 3.78 -30.43 11.14
N GLU A 24 2.48 -30.16 11.16
CA GLU A 24 1.51 -30.63 10.15
C GLU A 24 1.86 -30.14 8.75
N LEU A 25 2.13 -28.84 8.58
CA LEU A 25 2.45 -28.26 7.27
C LEU A 25 3.77 -28.83 6.73
N LEU A 26 4.77 -29.06 7.59
CA LEU A 26 6.01 -29.76 7.24
C LEU A 26 5.73 -31.22 6.84
N ALA A 27 4.96 -31.96 7.62
CA ALA A 27 4.60 -33.35 7.32
C ALA A 27 3.86 -33.47 5.98
N CYS A 28 3.02 -32.49 5.64
CA CYS A 28 2.33 -32.41 4.35
C CYS A 28 3.28 -32.32 3.14
N LEU A 29 4.48 -31.76 3.30
CA LEU A 29 5.50 -31.71 2.24
C LEU A 29 6.01 -33.11 1.89
N PHE A 30 6.15 -33.98 2.90
CA PHE A 30 6.68 -35.34 2.72
C PHE A 30 5.60 -36.39 2.45
N ALA A 31 4.35 -36.12 2.84
CA ALA A 31 3.25 -37.07 2.68
C ALA A 31 2.93 -37.39 1.20
N GLY A 32 3.24 -36.49 0.25
CA GLY A 32 3.16 -36.66 -1.20
C GLY A 32 1.75 -36.83 -1.78
N GLN A 33 0.91 -37.65 -1.14
CA GLN A 33 -0.42 -38.07 -1.59
C GLN A 33 -1.54 -37.37 -0.81
N PRO A 34 -2.61 -36.89 -1.47
CA PRO A 34 -3.76 -36.25 -0.80
C PRO A 34 -4.38 -37.11 0.31
N ALA A 35 -4.56 -38.41 0.08
CA ALA A 35 -5.14 -39.31 1.09
C ALA A 35 -4.30 -39.43 2.38
N ARG A 36 -2.96 -39.33 2.27
CA ARG A 36 -2.06 -39.32 3.45
C ARG A 36 -2.17 -38.01 4.21
N ARG A 37 -2.29 -36.89 3.49
CA ARG A 37 -2.51 -35.56 4.08
C ARG A 37 -3.88 -35.44 4.76
N MET A 38 -4.90 -36.13 4.26
CA MET A 38 -6.19 -36.20 4.96
C MET A 38 -6.10 -36.95 6.30
N ALA A 39 -5.33 -38.03 6.38
CA ALA A 39 -5.09 -38.71 7.66
C ALA A 39 -4.40 -37.79 8.69
N LEU A 40 -3.40 -37.03 8.23
CA LEU A 40 -2.71 -36.01 9.02
C LEU A 40 -3.66 -34.89 9.45
N ALA A 41 -4.50 -34.39 8.55
CA ALA A 41 -5.47 -33.34 8.86
C ALA A 41 -6.48 -33.76 9.95
N TRP A 42 -6.98 -34.99 9.91
CA TRP A 42 -7.86 -35.51 10.96
C TRP A 42 -7.14 -35.63 12.31
N ALA A 43 -5.89 -36.12 12.29
CA ALA A 43 -5.07 -36.26 13.48
C ALA A 43 -4.71 -34.88 14.09
N THR A 44 -4.39 -33.89 13.26
CA THR A 44 -4.11 -32.51 13.68
C THR A 44 -5.36 -31.80 14.19
N ALA A 45 -6.53 -32.00 13.57
CA ALA A 45 -7.79 -31.47 14.09
C ALA A 45 -8.10 -32.05 15.49
N GLY A 46 -7.92 -33.36 15.67
CA GLY A 46 -8.04 -34.02 16.97
C GLY A 46 -7.01 -33.52 17.98
N GLY A 47 -5.76 -33.34 17.55
CA GLY A 47 -4.67 -32.82 18.36
C GLY A 47 -4.89 -31.39 18.84
N LEU A 48 -5.39 -30.50 17.98
CA LEU A 48 -5.76 -29.13 18.37
C LEU A 48 -6.94 -29.11 19.35
N GLY A 49 -7.94 -29.98 19.15
CA GLY A 49 -9.05 -30.13 20.09
C GLY A 49 -8.60 -30.66 21.44
N LEU A 50 -7.72 -31.67 21.45
CA LEU A 50 -7.11 -32.21 22.66
C LEU A 50 -6.25 -31.15 23.37
N LEU A 51 -5.43 -30.40 22.63
CA LEU A 51 -4.58 -29.35 23.16
C LEU A 51 -5.40 -28.24 23.81
N ALA A 52 -6.46 -27.77 23.15
CA ALA A 52 -7.39 -26.77 23.71
C ALA A 52 -8.01 -27.26 25.03
N LEU A 53 -8.40 -28.54 25.09
CA LEU A 53 -8.97 -29.17 26.27
C LEU A 53 -7.93 -29.30 27.40
N LEU A 54 -6.73 -29.82 27.10
CA LEU A 54 -5.69 -30.07 28.10
C LEU A 54 -5.16 -28.78 28.70
N CYS A 55 -4.95 -27.73 27.88
CA CYS A 55 -4.58 -26.41 28.39
C CYS A 55 -5.65 -25.84 29.32
N ALA A 56 -6.94 -26.16 29.12
CA ALA A 56 -8.03 -25.64 29.94
C ALA A 56 -8.19 -26.36 31.29
N LEU A 57 -7.50 -27.48 31.52
CA LEU A 57 -7.60 -28.26 32.77
C LEU A 57 -6.67 -27.68 33.85
N PRO A 58 -7.19 -27.17 34.98
CA PRO A 58 -6.38 -26.52 36.03
C PRO A 58 -5.33 -27.42 36.70
N SER A 59 -5.51 -28.74 36.65
CA SER A 59 -4.66 -29.75 37.30
C SER A 59 -3.71 -30.49 36.37
N TRP A 60 -3.59 -30.05 35.10
CA TRP A 60 -2.67 -30.68 34.15
C TRP A 60 -1.22 -30.32 34.50
N SER A 61 -0.33 -31.32 34.60
CA SER A 61 1.06 -31.12 35.01
C SER A 61 1.84 -30.36 33.95
N THR A 62 2.26 -29.14 34.24
CA THR A 62 3.06 -28.32 33.32
C THR A 62 4.48 -28.20 33.85
N TRP A 63 5.45 -28.62 33.03
CA TRP A 63 6.86 -28.40 33.27
C TRP A 63 7.18 -26.94 32.92
N HIS A 64 7.67 -26.21 33.91
CA HIS A 64 8.03 -24.81 33.76
C HIS A 64 9.46 -24.69 33.24
N LEU A 65 9.64 -24.22 32.00
CA LEU A 65 10.98 -23.80 31.54
C LEU A 65 11.36 -22.50 32.26
N ARG A 66 12.33 -22.56 33.18
CA ARG A 66 12.95 -21.36 33.77
C ARG A 66 13.66 -20.57 32.67
N SER A 67 13.18 -19.36 32.39
CA SER A 67 13.95 -18.40 31.59
C SER A 67 15.23 -18.03 32.36
N PRO A 68 16.41 -17.92 31.72
CA PRO A 68 17.59 -17.36 32.37
C PRO A 68 17.27 -15.94 32.85
N ALA A 69 17.68 -15.62 34.08
CA ALA A 69 17.52 -14.27 34.62
C ALA A 69 18.22 -13.26 33.69
N PRO A 70 17.64 -12.07 33.45
CA PRO A 70 18.37 -11.02 32.75
C PRO A 70 19.66 -10.73 33.51
N LEU A 71 20.78 -10.64 32.78
CA LEU A 71 22.05 -10.18 33.32
C LEU A 71 21.81 -8.84 34.00
N VAL A 72 21.88 -8.81 35.34
CA VAL A 72 21.86 -7.57 36.12
C VAL A 72 23.03 -6.74 35.62
N ALA A 73 22.75 -5.65 34.91
CA ALA A 73 23.75 -4.65 34.58
C ALA A 73 24.27 -4.10 35.91
N THR A 74 25.46 -4.53 36.32
CA THR A 74 26.15 -4.00 37.48
C THR A 74 26.48 -2.55 37.16
N ARG A 75 25.63 -1.62 37.61
CA ARG A 75 25.88 -0.19 37.50
C ARG A 75 27.02 0.12 38.47
N THR A 76 28.23 0.27 37.94
CA THR A 76 29.38 0.77 38.69
C THR A 76 29.00 2.13 39.26
N LEU A 77 28.91 2.22 40.59
CA LEU A 77 28.72 3.48 41.29
C LEU A 77 29.98 4.33 41.06
N ILE A 78 29.84 5.39 40.26
CA ILE A 78 30.81 6.48 40.26
C ILE A 78 30.66 7.17 41.61
N THR A 79 31.71 7.11 42.42
CA THR A 79 31.81 7.80 43.70
C THR A 79 31.89 9.31 43.48
N ASN A 80 30.97 10.05 44.10
CA ASN A 80 30.96 11.51 44.11
C ASN A 80 32.26 12.06 44.73
N VAL A 81 32.88 13.01 44.03
CA VAL A 81 33.87 13.94 44.58
C VAL A 81 33.11 15.01 45.38
N PRO A 82 33.52 15.36 46.62
CA PRO A 82 32.85 16.42 47.38
C PRO A 82 33.42 17.78 46.95
N GLU A 83 32.58 18.60 46.34
CA GLU A 83 32.89 20.00 46.07
C GLU A 83 32.40 20.85 47.25
N ASN A 84 33.35 21.38 48.00
CA ASN A 84 33.11 22.34 49.05
C ASN A 84 34.09 23.50 48.84
N GLN A 85 33.58 24.72 49.01
CA GLN A 85 34.23 26.04 48.97
C GLN A 85 34.30 26.71 47.59
N ILE A 86 33.49 27.76 47.40
CA ILE A 86 33.92 29.17 47.46
C ILE A 86 32.66 30.05 47.65
N THR A 87 32.82 31.07 48.47
CA THR A 87 31.83 31.99 49.03
C THR A 87 31.57 33.23 48.14
N ASP A 88 30.44 33.90 48.42
CA ASP A 88 30.28 35.37 48.58
C ASP A 88 29.46 36.25 47.59
N PHE A 89 28.32 36.76 48.14
CA PHE A 89 27.53 38.00 47.93
C PHE A 89 26.59 38.21 46.70
N PRO A 90 25.60 39.14 46.76
CA PRO A 90 24.49 39.32 47.72
C PRO A 90 23.10 39.44 47.05
N THR A 91 22.02 39.15 47.79
CA THR A 91 20.62 39.19 47.33
C THR A 91 19.97 40.59 47.50
N PRO A 92 19.19 41.12 46.54
CA PRO A 92 18.21 42.16 46.81
C PRO A 92 16.84 41.56 47.17
N GLN A 93 16.20 42.17 48.17
CA GLN A 93 14.84 41.86 48.64
C GLN A 93 13.78 42.06 47.55
N ALA A 94 12.84 41.12 47.45
CA ALA A 94 11.52 41.35 46.88
C ALA A 94 10.45 40.75 47.79
N GLN A 95 9.35 41.49 47.90
CA GLN A 95 8.37 41.45 48.98
C GLN A 95 7.44 40.24 48.93
N ASN A 96 7.08 39.77 50.14
CA ASN A 96 5.98 38.86 50.37
C ASN A 96 4.65 39.52 49.98
N MET A 97 3.98 39.02 48.94
CA MET A 97 2.53 39.17 48.80
C MET A 97 1.85 37.82 49.03
N SER A 98 1.08 37.78 50.10
CA SER A 98 0.15 36.73 50.46
C SER A 98 -1.00 36.66 49.45
N VAL A 99 -1.14 35.55 48.73
CA VAL A 99 -2.38 35.20 48.04
C VAL A 99 -3.00 34.02 48.80
N GLN A 100 -4.21 34.25 49.29
CA GLN A 100 -5.04 33.27 49.99
C GLN A 100 -5.40 32.12 49.05
N ASN A 101 -4.98 30.91 49.39
CA ASN A 101 -5.46 29.68 48.76
C ASN A 101 -6.91 29.42 49.20
N SER A 102 -7.87 29.78 48.35
CA SER A 102 -9.23 29.23 48.37
C SER A 102 -9.15 27.75 47.98
N ARG A 103 -9.43 26.86 48.94
CA ARG A 103 -9.63 25.42 48.71
C ARG A 103 -10.88 25.21 47.85
N GLY A 104 -10.71 25.21 46.54
CA GLY A 104 -11.61 24.51 45.63
C GLY A 104 -11.26 23.03 45.65
N THR A 105 -12.16 22.19 46.14
CA THR A 105 -12.09 20.75 45.95
C THR A 105 -12.29 20.46 44.46
N VAL A 106 -11.19 20.43 43.72
CA VAL A 106 -11.15 19.86 42.37
C VAL A 106 -11.22 18.35 42.56
N SER A 107 -12.32 17.73 42.16
CA SER A 107 -12.39 16.28 42.05
C SER A 107 -11.31 15.82 41.09
N GLU A 108 -10.29 15.18 41.64
CA GLU A 108 -9.19 14.53 40.94
C GLU A 108 -9.79 13.50 39.96
N VAL A 109 -9.77 13.82 38.67
CA VAL A 109 -10.17 12.88 37.62
C VAL A 109 -9.06 11.86 37.53
N GLN A 110 -9.25 10.72 38.20
CA GLN A 110 -8.37 9.56 38.10
C GLN A 110 -8.16 9.23 36.61
N PRO A 111 -6.90 9.20 36.11
CA PRO A 111 -6.63 8.81 34.74
C PRO A 111 -7.12 7.38 34.54
N ILE A 112 -7.90 7.15 33.47
CA ILE A 112 -8.40 5.83 33.12
C ILE A 112 -7.19 5.02 32.62
N GLU A 113 -6.58 4.22 33.50
CA GLU A 113 -5.59 3.22 33.09
C GLU A 113 -6.29 2.16 32.24
N ILE A 114 -5.96 2.13 30.94
CA ILE A 114 -6.48 1.13 30.03
C ILE A 114 -5.65 -0.15 30.21
N ASP A 115 -6.25 -1.15 30.83
CA ASP A 115 -5.69 -2.50 30.87
C ASP A 115 -5.71 -3.13 29.46
N TRP A 116 -4.59 -3.01 28.75
CA TRP A 116 -4.42 -3.57 27.41
C TRP A 116 -4.57 -5.10 27.37
N ALA A 117 -4.33 -5.81 28.47
CA ALA A 117 -4.59 -7.25 28.54
C ALA A 117 -6.10 -7.51 28.53
N ALA A 118 -6.87 -6.75 29.33
CA ALA A 118 -8.33 -6.80 29.29
C ALA A 118 -8.87 -6.41 27.91
N VAL A 119 -8.37 -5.33 27.30
CA VAL A 119 -8.77 -4.90 25.93
C VAL A 119 -8.51 -6.00 24.91
N SER A 120 -7.34 -6.65 24.96
CA SER A 120 -6.97 -7.74 24.04
C SER A 120 -7.88 -8.96 24.20
N ILE A 121 -8.23 -9.32 25.44
CA ILE A 121 -9.20 -10.39 25.73
C ILE A 121 -10.58 -10.00 25.19
N TYR A 122 -11.05 -8.78 25.43
CA TYR A 122 -12.36 -8.33 24.94
C TYR A 122 -12.41 -8.33 23.41
N LEU A 123 -11.37 -7.84 22.73
CA LEU A 123 -11.27 -7.87 21.27
C LEU A 123 -11.28 -9.33 20.75
N TYR A 124 -10.53 -10.21 21.42
CA TYR A 124 -10.51 -11.63 21.09
C TYR A 124 -11.88 -12.31 21.26
N LEU A 125 -12.59 -12.01 22.35
CA LEU A 125 -13.93 -12.54 22.62
C LEU A 125 -14.96 -11.99 21.64
N ILE A 126 -14.87 -10.71 21.26
CA ILE A 126 -15.72 -10.10 20.22
C ILE A 126 -15.50 -10.82 18.89
N GLY A 127 -14.24 -11.00 18.47
CA GLY A 127 -13.93 -11.75 17.25
C GLY A 127 -14.48 -13.18 17.26
N SER A 128 -14.31 -13.88 18.39
CA SER A 128 -14.86 -15.23 18.59
C SER A 128 -16.40 -15.24 18.52
N ALA A 129 -17.07 -14.24 19.12
CA ALA A 129 -18.52 -14.10 19.08
C ALA A 129 -19.04 -13.84 17.65
N ILE A 130 -18.36 -12.97 16.89
CA ILE A 130 -18.67 -12.73 15.47
C ILE A 130 -18.58 -14.03 14.67
N VAL A 131 -17.54 -14.84 14.90
CA VAL A 131 -17.38 -16.14 14.25
C VAL A 131 -18.51 -17.10 14.62
N VAL A 132 -18.93 -17.15 15.89
CA VAL A 132 -20.06 -17.99 16.33
C VAL A 132 -21.36 -17.56 15.65
N VAL A 133 -21.66 -16.26 15.63
CA VAL A 133 -22.86 -15.72 14.95
C VAL A 133 -22.84 -16.06 13.46
N TRP A 134 -21.69 -15.89 12.81
CA TRP A 134 -21.52 -16.22 11.40
C TRP A 134 -21.73 -17.71 11.11
N LEU A 135 -21.19 -18.60 11.95
CA LEU A 135 -21.43 -20.05 11.86
C LEU A 135 -22.89 -20.42 12.09
N ALA A 136 -23.56 -19.77 13.05
CA ALA A 136 -24.98 -19.96 13.32
C ALA A 136 -25.86 -19.53 12.15
N LEU A 137 -25.56 -18.38 11.52
CA LEU A 137 -26.23 -17.92 10.31
C LEU A 137 -26.02 -18.89 9.14
N GLY A 138 -24.81 -19.41 8.97
CA GLY A 138 -24.52 -20.44 7.97
C GLY A 138 -25.31 -21.74 8.20
N ALA A 139 -25.37 -22.22 9.45
CA ALA A 139 -26.15 -23.40 9.81
C ALA A 139 -27.66 -23.18 9.61
N TRP A 140 -28.17 -22.00 9.96
CA TRP A 140 -29.54 -21.60 9.71
C TRP A 140 -29.86 -21.56 8.21
N GLN A 141 -28.98 -20.97 7.39
CA GLN A 141 -29.13 -20.91 5.95
C GLN A 141 -29.15 -22.31 5.34
N VAL A 142 -28.25 -23.21 5.75
CA VAL A 142 -28.26 -24.63 5.31
C VAL A 142 -29.57 -25.31 5.70
N ARG A 143 -30.05 -25.12 6.93
CA ARG A 143 -31.34 -25.68 7.39
C ARG A 143 -32.51 -25.14 6.57
N ARG A 144 -32.50 -23.85 6.21
CA ARG A 144 -33.49 -23.23 5.33
C ARG A 144 -33.44 -23.84 3.92
N LEU A 145 -32.27 -23.97 3.32
CA LEU A 145 -32.10 -24.57 1.99
C LEU A 145 -32.57 -26.02 1.95
N ARG A 146 -32.27 -26.82 2.99
CA ARG A 146 -32.76 -28.20 3.13
C ARG A 146 -34.28 -28.29 3.22
N ARG A 147 -34.94 -27.30 3.81
CA ARG A 147 -36.42 -27.26 3.93
C ARG A 147 -37.09 -26.84 2.62
N VAL A 148 -36.52 -25.86 1.92
CA VAL A 148 -37.10 -25.30 0.68
C VAL A 148 -36.84 -26.19 -0.54
N GLY A 149 -35.79 -27.00 -0.52
CA GLY A 149 -35.45 -27.89 -1.63
C GLY A 149 -36.55 -28.91 -1.95
N GLU A 150 -36.88 -29.00 -3.23
CA GLU A 150 -37.82 -29.99 -3.80
C GLU A 150 -37.14 -31.35 -3.94
N VAL A 151 -37.92 -32.43 -3.93
CA VAL A 151 -37.39 -33.78 -4.18
C VAL A 151 -36.89 -33.87 -5.63
N ALA A 152 -35.70 -34.42 -5.85
CA ALA A 152 -35.17 -34.57 -7.20
C ALA A 152 -36.00 -35.54 -8.07
N PRO A 153 -36.01 -35.36 -9.40
CA PRO A 153 -36.66 -36.30 -10.32
C PRO A 153 -36.21 -37.74 -10.12
N GLU A 154 -37.11 -38.70 -10.35
CA GLU A 154 -36.88 -40.14 -10.15
C GLU A 154 -35.60 -40.64 -10.84
N LYS A 155 -35.34 -40.18 -12.07
CA LYS A 155 -34.12 -40.50 -12.82
C LYS A 155 -32.83 -40.18 -12.05
N ILE A 156 -32.79 -39.07 -11.31
CA ILE A 156 -31.61 -38.67 -10.51
C ILE A 156 -31.48 -39.53 -9.26
N GLN A 157 -32.60 -39.89 -8.64
CA GLN A 157 -32.61 -40.78 -7.48
C GLN A 157 -32.10 -42.18 -7.85
N ILE A 158 -32.49 -42.69 -9.02
CA ILE A 158 -31.98 -43.96 -9.57
C ILE A 158 -30.48 -43.87 -9.80
N LEU A 159 -30.00 -42.81 -10.46
CA LEU A 159 -28.55 -42.60 -10.67
C LEU A 159 -27.77 -42.56 -9.36
N LEU A 160 -28.26 -41.84 -8.35
CA LEU A 160 -27.62 -41.78 -7.04
C LEU A 160 -27.60 -43.15 -6.35
N THR A 161 -28.66 -43.94 -6.50
CA THR A 161 -28.75 -45.31 -5.99
C THR A 161 -27.72 -46.21 -6.66
N GLU A 162 -27.56 -46.13 -7.98
CA GLU A 162 -26.53 -46.87 -8.73
C GLU A 162 -25.09 -46.53 -8.30
N LEU A 163 -24.85 -45.26 -7.96
CA LEU A 163 -23.52 -44.78 -7.56
C LEU A 163 -23.19 -45.07 -6.09
N THR A 164 -24.20 -45.33 -5.25
CA THR A 164 -24.00 -45.56 -3.83
C THR A 164 -23.62 -47.02 -3.59
N PRO A 165 -22.48 -47.30 -2.93
CA PRO A 165 -22.13 -48.68 -2.56
C PRO A 165 -23.22 -49.30 -1.69
N ALA A 166 -23.56 -50.57 -1.93
CA ALA A 166 -24.67 -51.28 -1.25
C ALA A 166 -24.58 -51.28 0.29
N GLU A 167 -23.38 -51.11 0.84
CA GLU A 167 -23.10 -51.08 2.28
C GLU A 167 -23.34 -49.70 2.93
N ARG A 168 -23.67 -48.66 2.15
CA ARG A 168 -23.82 -47.28 2.64
C ARG A 168 -25.26 -46.78 2.49
N PRO A 169 -25.75 -45.96 3.45
CA PRO A 169 -27.06 -45.35 3.33
C PRO A 169 -27.09 -44.39 2.14
N ILE A 170 -28.13 -44.47 1.32
CA ILE A 170 -28.34 -43.59 0.18
C ILE A 170 -28.74 -42.21 0.71
N PRO A 171 -27.95 -41.14 0.43
CA PRO A 171 -28.29 -39.80 0.88
C PRO A 171 -29.49 -39.26 0.10
N SER A 172 -30.28 -38.38 0.73
CA SER A 172 -31.37 -37.73 0.01
C SER A 172 -30.83 -36.69 -0.98
N VAL A 173 -31.48 -36.54 -2.13
CA VAL A 173 -31.14 -35.55 -3.15
C VAL A 173 -32.28 -34.58 -3.37
N LYS A 174 -31.97 -33.28 -3.35
CA LYS A 174 -32.95 -32.20 -3.50
C LYS A 174 -32.51 -31.20 -4.56
N VAL A 175 -33.48 -30.56 -5.20
CA VAL A 175 -33.27 -29.56 -6.25
C VAL A 175 -33.68 -28.18 -5.76
N LEU A 176 -32.85 -27.18 -6.03
CA LEU A 176 -33.10 -25.78 -5.69
C LEU A 176 -32.94 -24.88 -6.90
N SER A 177 -33.88 -23.95 -7.07
CA SER A 177 -33.92 -23.01 -8.20
C SER A 177 -32.82 -21.93 -8.15
N LYS A 178 -32.31 -21.60 -6.95
CA LYS A 178 -31.31 -20.53 -6.73
C LYS A 178 -30.05 -21.06 -6.03
N LEU A 179 -29.55 -22.21 -6.48
CA LEU A 179 -28.30 -22.79 -5.97
C LEU A 179 -27.18 -22.63 -7.01
N PRO A 180 -26.02 -22.05 -6.66
CA PRO A 180 -24.97 -21.75 -7.63
C PRO A 180 -24.21 -22.98 -8.11
N VAL A 181 -23.98 -23.96 -7.24
CA VAL A 181 -23.23 -25.21 -7.51
C VAL A 181 -23.88 -26.37 -6.75
N ALA A 182 -23.64 -27.60 -7.19
CA ALA A 182 -23.99 -28.77 -6.38
C ALA A 182 -23.22 -28.74 -5.04
N VAL A 183 -23.85 -29.23 -3.98
CA VAL A 183 -23.21 -29.29 -2.66
C VAL A 183 -23.84 -30.33 -1.74
N ALA A 184 -23.01 -31.14 -1.11
CA ALA A 184 -23.38 -32.01 0.01
C ALA A 184 -23.45 -31.24 1.34
N VAL A 185 -24.59 -31.31 2.02
CA VAL A 185 -24.81 -30.63 3.32
C VAL A 185 -25.48 -31.52 4.35
N GLY A 186 -25.27 -31.23 5.63
CA GLY A 186 -25.90 -31.96 6.75
C GLY A 186 -24.97 -33.02 7.35
N LEU A 187 -24.69 -32.88 8.66
CA LEU A 187 -23.72 -33.73 9.35
C LEU A 187 -24.30 -35.10 9.76
N ILE A 188 -25.51 -35.11 10.32
CA ILE A 188 -26.19 -36.33 10.82
C ILE A 188 -27.00 -36.99 9.71
N ASP A 189 -27.70 -36.16 8.93
CA ASP A 189 -28.57 -36.58 7.83
C ASP A 189 -28.13 -35.83 6.57
N PRO A 190 -27.17 -36.39 5.81
CA PRO A 190 -26.58 -35.74 4.65
C PRO A 190 -27.56 -35.69 3.47
N VAL A 191 -27.59 -34.54 2.82
CA VAL A 191 -28.44 -34.23 1.67
C VAL A 191 -27.57 -33.63 0.57
N ILE A 192 -27.68 -34.14 -0.64
CA ILE A 192 -27.06 -33.55 -1.83
C ILE A 192 -28.04 -32.53 -2.41
N LEU A 193 -27.62 -31.27 -2.50
CA LEU A 193 -28.41 -30.20 -3.12
C LEU A 193 -27.89 -29.96 -4.54
N LEU A 194 -28.80 -30.00 -5.52
CA LEU A 194 -28.49 -29.77 -6.93
C LEU A 194 -29.12 -28.46 -7.44
N PRO A 195 -28.41 -27.67 -8.27
CA PRO A 195 -29.01 -26.57 -9.01
C PRO A 195 -30.08 -27.07 -9.98
N ARG A 196 -31.22 -26.38 -10.05
CA ARG A 196 -32.27 -26.69 -11.04
C ARG A 196 -31.73 -26.64 -12.47
N THR A 197 -30.88 -25.65 -12.78
CA THR A 197 -30.22 -25.50 -14.09
C THR A 197 -29.39 -26.72 -14.46
N LEU A 198 -28.66 -27.29 -13.50
CA LEU A 198 -27.90 -28.53 -13.71
C LEU A 198 -28.82 -29.69 -14.08
N VAL A 199 -29.93 -29.84 -13.35
CA VAL A 199 -30.90 -30.91 -13.60
C VAL A 199 -31.58 -30.80 -14.96
N GLU A 200 -31.86 -29.57 -15.40
CA GLU A 200 -32.60 -29.29 -16.65
C GLU A 200 -31.70 -29.29 -17.89
N GLN A 201 -30.44 -28.85 -17.77
CA GLN A 201 -29.57 -28.58 -18.94
C GLN A 201 -28.42 -29.59 -19.09
N ALA A 202 -27.96 -30.23 -18.02
CA ALA A 202 -26.79 -31.09 -18.10
C ALA A 202 -27.12 -32.48 -18.69
N ARG A 203 -26.16 -33.01 -19.43
CA ARG A 203 -26.20 -34.38 -19.95
C ARG A 203 -26.21 -35.38 -18.79
N THR A 204 -26.76 -36.57 -19.04
CA THR A 204 -26.86 -37.62 -18.01
C THR A 204 -25.48 -38.05 -17.48
N GLY A 205 -24.44 -38.05 -18.33
CA GLY A 205 -23.05 -38.27 -17.93
C GLY A 205 -22.55 -37.22 -16.93
N GLN A 206 -22.75 -35.93 -17.23
CA GLN A 206 -22.37 -34.82 -16.35
C GLN A 206 -23.06 -34.89 -14.98
N ILE A 207 -24.37 -35.21 -14.95
CA ILE A 207 -25.11 -35.39 -13.68
C ILE A 207 -24.52 -36.55 -12.88
N ARG A 208 -24.17 -37.67 -13.55
CA ARG A 208 -23.53 -38.83 -12.91
C ARG A 208 -22.19 -38.46 -12.29
N SER A 209 -21.35 -37.71 -13.01
CA SER A 209 -20.06 -37.21 -12.53
C SER A 209 -20.19 -36.26 -11.34
N VAL A 210 -21.16 -35.33 -11.37
CA VAL A 210 -21.44 -34.41 -10.25
C VAL A 210 -21.93 -35.18 -9.02
N LEU A 211 -22.87 -36.11 -9.18
CA LEU A 211 -23.36 -36.93 -8.06
C LEU A 211 -22.23 -37.75 -7.44
N ALA A 212 -21.34 -38.31 -8.26
CA ALA A 212 -20.19 -39.07 -7.78
C ALA A 212 -19.20 -38.20 -7.00
N HIS A 213 -18.94 -36.98 -7.47
CA HIS A 213 -18.12 -35.98 -6.77
C HIS A 213 -18.71 -35.65 -5.39
N GLU A 214 -19.99 -35.29 -5.32
CA GLU A 214 -20.66 -34.98 -4.05
C GLU A 214 -20.75 -36.18 -3.11
N LEU A 215 -20.97 -37.38 -3.68
CA LEU A 215 -20.99 -38.62 -2.91
C LEU A 215 -19.60 -38.94 -2.35
N ALA A 216 -18.52 -38.64 -3.07
CA ALA A 216 -17.15 -38.83 -2.59
C ALA A 216 -16.89 -38.00 -1.31
N HIS A 217 -17.38 -36.76 -1.24
CA HIS A 217 -17.29 -35.95 -0.01
C HIS A 217 -18.01 -36.59 1.18
N LEU A 218 -19.20 -37.15 0.96
CA LEU A 218 -19.92 -37.91 1.98
C LEU A 218 -19.14 -39.17 2.37
N GLN A 219 -18.54 -39.84 1.40
CA GLN A 219 -17.84 -41.09 1.62
C GLN A 219 -16.53 -40.92 2.41
N HIS A 220 -15.83 -39.81 2.18
CA HIS A 220 -14.60 -39.42 2.89
C HIS A 220 -14.85 -38.72 4.23
N ARG A 221 -16.13 -38.52 4.62
CA ARG A 221 -16.54 -37.82 5.84
C ARG A 221 -16.07 -36.36 5.88
N ASP A 222 -15.99 -35.72 4.72
CA ASP A 222 -15.48 -34.35 4.59
C ASP A 222 -16.33 -33.34 5.36
N LEU A 223 -17.64 -33.58 5.44
CA LEU A 223 -18.58 -32.75 6.19
C LEU A 223 -18.25 -32.74 7.69
N SER A 224 -17.83 -33.88 8.24
CA SER A 224 -17.45 -34.03 9.64
C SER A 224 -16.14 -33.32 9.95
N LEU A 225 -15.13 -33.45 9.09
CA LEU A 225 -13.86 -32.73 9.23
C LEU A 225 -14.09 -31.22 9.17
N MET A 226 -14.85 -30.75 8.18
CA MET A 226 -15.18 -29.33 8.05
C MET A 226 -16.02 -28.80 9.21
N ALA A 227 -16.88 -29.62 9.81
CA ALA A 227 -17.56 -29.25 11.05
C ALA A 227 -16.57 -29.09 12.22
N GLY A 228 -15.62 -30.00 12.37
CA GLY A 228 -14.55 -29.89 13.37
C GLY A 228 -13.69 -28.62 13.18
N LEU A 229 -13.28 -28.33 11.95
CA LEU A 229 -12.52 -27.10 11.65
C LEU A 229 -13.33 -25.83 11.93
N ARG A 230 -14.64 -25.84 11.69
CA ARG A 230 -15.52 -24.70 12.05
C ARG A 230 -15.57 -24.49 13.57
N MET A 231 -15.55 -25.55 14.37
CA MET A 231 -15.49 -25.43 15.83
C MET A 231 -14.12 -24.88 16.28
N LEU A 232 -13.03 -25.38 15.72
CA LEU A 232 -11.68 -24.88 16.00
C LEU A 232 -11.52 -23.41 15.60
N MET A 233 -12.17 -22.97 14.51
CA MET A 233 -12.15 -21.59 14.04
C MET A 233 -12.68 -20.60 15.07
N VAL A 234 -13.56 -21.00 15.99
CA VAL A 234 -14.03 -20.11 17.08
C VAL A 234 -12.87 -19.65 17.94
N VAL A 235 -11.88 -20.52 18.17
CA VAL A 235 -10.71 -20.23 19.02
C VAL A 235 -9.49 -19.80 18.18
N LEU A 236 -9.36 -20.30 16.95
CA LEU A 236 -8.19 -20.07 16.09
C LEU A 236 -8.44 -19.01 14.99
N TRP A 237 -9.49 -18.20 15.09
CA TRP A 237 -9.85 -17.23 14.04
C TRP A 237 -8.73 -16.23 13.73
N ALA A 238 -7.90 -15.87 14.72
CA ALA A 238 -6.78 -14.95 14.57
C ALA A 238 -5.47 -15.65 14.17
N HIS A 239 -5.45 -16.99 14.08
CA HIS A 239 -4.21 -17.76 13.88
C HIS A 239 -3.90 -17.96 12.37
N PRO A 240 -2.81 -17.40 11.81
CA PRO A 240 -2.55 -17.42 10.37
C PRO A 240 -2.28 -18.84 9.81
N LEU A 241 -1.51 -19.67 10.53
CA LEU A 241 -1.24 -21.05 10.09
C LEU A 241 -2.50 -21.92 10.02
N PHE A 242 -3.50 -21.67 10.85
CA PHE A 242 -4.78 -22.38 10.80
C PHE A 242 -5.50 -22.13 9.47
N TRP A 243 -5.49 -20.88 8.98
CA TRP A 243 -6.10 -20.54 7.69
C TRP A 243 -5.36 -21.15 6.51
N LEU A 244 -4.02 -21.20 6.55
CA LEU A 244 -3.20 -21.87 5.53
C LEU A 244 -3.49 -23.37 5.50
N TRP A 245 -3.48 -24.02 6.67
CA TRP A 245 -3.78 -25.44 6.81
C TRP A 245 -5.21 -25.76 6.35
N ARG A 246 -6.22 -25.01 6.78
CA ARG A 246 -7.62 -25.18 6.35
C ARG A 246 -7.79 -25.09 4.83
N ARG A 247 -7.11 -24.15 4.17
CA ARG A 247 -7.12 -24.03 2.70
C ARG A 247 -6.50 -25.25 2.03
N ARG A 248 -5.40 -25.79 2.57
CA ARG A 248 -4.78 -27.01 2.08
C ARG A 248 -5.69 -28.23 2.24
N VAL A 249 -6.35 -28.36 3.41
CA VAL A 249 -7.30 -29.44 3.65
C VAL A 249 -8.42 -29.42 2.62
N ARG A 250 -9.01 -28.25 2.34
CA ARG A 250 -10.03 -28.09 1.31
C ARG A 250 -9.55 -28.55 -0.06
N LEU A 251 -8.36 -28.10 -0.50
CA LEU A 251 -7.82 -28.53 -1.79
C LEU A 251 -7.65 -30.05 -1.89
N ASP A 252 -7.16 -30.70 -0.84
CA ASP A 252 -6.98 -32.15 -0.82
C ASP A 252 -8.34 -32.90 -0.88
N GLN A 253 -9.40 -32.35 -0.27
CA GLN A 253 -10.77 -32.88 -0.40
C GLN A 253 -11.29 -32.81 -1.83
N GLU A 254 -11.17 -31.64 -2.47
CA GLU A 254 -11.61 -31.44 -3.86
C GLU A 254 -10.86 -32.38 -4.82
N VAL A 255 -9.54 -32.53 -4.65
CA VAL A 255 -8.71 -33.43 -5.49
C VAL A 255 -9.12 -34.89 -5.32
N LEU A 256 -9.43 -35.34 -4.10
CA LEU A 256 -9.90 -36.71 -3.85
C LEU A 256 -11.30 -36.94 -4.42
N ALA A 257 -12.20 -35.96 -4.32
CA ALA A 257 -13.53 -36.02 -4.90
C ALA A 257 -13.50 -36.04 -6.44
N ASP A 258 -12.67 -35.20 -7.05
CA ASP A 258 -12.42 -35.18 -8.51
C ASP A 258 -11.88 -36.52 -8.99
N THR A 259 -10.91 -37.08 -8.27
CA THR A 259 -10.31 -38.37 -8.61
C THR A 259 -11.34 -39.50 -8.57
N ALA A 260 -12.27 -39.48 -7.60
CA ALA A 260 -13.33 -40.48 -7.49
C ALA A 260 -14.38 -40.32 -8.61
N ALA A 261 -14.77 -39.10 -8.95
CA ALA A 261 -15.70 -38.83 -10.04
C ALA A 261 -15.12 -39.21 -11.42
N ALA A 262 -13.83 -38.93 -11.64
CA ALA A 262 -13.14 -39.22 -12.89
C ALA A 262 -13.00 -40.71 -13.21
N GLU A 263 -13.27 -41.62 -12.28
CA GLU A 263 -13.26 -43.07 -12.54
C GLU A 263 -14.48 -43.57 -13.31
N LEU A 264 -15.59 -42.88 -13.17
CA LEU A 264 -16.83 -43.25 -13.86
C LEU A 264 -16.74 -42.94 -15.35
N THR A 265 -15.77 -42.09 -15.72
CA THR A 265 -15.46 -41.68 -17.07
C THR A 265 -13.94 -41.78 -17.28
N SER A 266 -13.37 -40.96 -18.17
CA SER A 266 -11.92 -40.79 -18.24
C SER A 266 -11.54 -39.44 -17.62
N ARG A 267 -10.29 -39.30 -17.15
CA ARG A 267 -9.81 -38.05 -16.55
C ARG A 267 -9.98 -36.83 -17.47
N SER A 268 -9.76 -36.99 -18.77
CA SER A 268 -9.95 -35.93 -19.78
C SER A 268 -11.43 -35.58 -19.95
N VAL A 269 -12.30 -36.58 -20.07
CA VAL A 269 -13.76 -36.36 -20.18
C VAL A 269 -14.28 -35.66 -18.93
N TYR A 270 -13.87 -36.09 -17.73
CA TYR A 270 -14.27 -35.43 -16.49
C TYR A 270 -13.73 -34.00 -16.38
N ALA A 271 -12.49 -33.74 -16.84
CA ALA A 271 -11.92 -32.39 -16.87
C ALA A 271 -12.73 -31.45 -17.79
N GLU A 272 -13.16 -31.94 -18.96
CA GLU A 272 -14.05 -31.19 -19.86
C GLU A 272 -15.40 -30.93 -19.22
N GLU A 273 -16.01 -31.94 -18.58
CA GLU A 273 -17.26 -31.80 -17.84
C GLU A 273 -17.14 -30.77 -16.71
N LEU A 274 -16.02 -30.75 -15.97
CA LEU A 274 -15.76 -29.79 -14.89
C LEU A 274 -15.64 -28.35 -15.43
N VAL A 275 -14.97 -28.16 -16.58
CA VAL A 275 -14.89 -26.84 -17.24
C VAL A 275 -16.25 -26.39 -17.75
N GLU A 276 -17.05 -27.29 -18.31
CA GLU A 276 -18.40 -26.99 -18.78
C GLU A 276 -19.31 -26.63 -17.59
N LEU A 277 -19.23 -27.38 -16.49
CA LEU A 277 -19.91 -27.09 -15.22
C LEU A 277 -19.53 -25.72 -14.66
N ALA A 278 -18.25 -25.36 -14.67
CA ALA A 278 -17.79 -24.06 -14.22
C ALA A 278 -18.37 -22.89 -15.05
N ARG A 279 -18.69 -23.11 -16.33
CA ARG A 279 -19.35 -22.10 -17.18
C ARG A 279 -20.80 -21.86 -16.76
N TYR A 280 -21.54 -22.91 -16.37
CA TYR A 280 -22.91 -22.77 -15.89
C TYR A 280 -22.98 -22.03 -14.55
N THR A 281 -21.98 -22.23 -13.68
CA THR A 281 -21.96 -21.70 -12.30
C THR A 281 -21.43 -20.26 -12.22
N SER A 282 -20.63 -19.84 -13.22
CA SER A 282 -20.09 -18.47 -13.34
C SER A 282 -21.15 -17.37 -13.53
N THR A 283 -22.39 -17.74 -13.84
CA THR A 283 -23.53 -16.81 -13.96
C THR A 283 -24.16 -16.43 -12.61
N SER A 284 -23.82 -17.14 -11.52
CA SER A 284 -24.38 -16.90 -10.20
C SER A 284 -23.44 -16.08 -9.31
N ARG A 285 -23.91 -14.92 -8.85
CA ARG A 285 -23.19 -14.00 -7.95
C ARG A 285 -22.84 -14.68 -6.62
N VAL A 286 -21.64 -15.25 -6.51
CA VAL A 286 -21.09 -15.68 -5.22
C VAL A 286 -20.48 -14.45 -4.52
N PRO A 287 -20.85 -14.13 -3.27
CA PRO A 287 -20.25 -13.01 -2.54
C PRO A 287 -18.73 -13.20 -2.39
N ARG A 288 -17.94 -12.19 -2.82
CA ARG A 288 -16.46 -12.20 -2.77
C ARG A 288 -15.89 -12.52 -1.38
N LEU A 289 -16.58 -12.13 -0.31
CA LEU A 289 -16.21 -12.44 1.08
C LEU A 289 -16.31 -13.94 1.40
N ALA A 290 -17.25 -14.66 0.80
CA ALA A 290 -17.35 -16.11 1.01
C ALA A 290 -16.25 -16.85 0.22
N SER A 291 -15.82 -16.31 -0.93
CA SER A 291 -14.68 -16.82 -1.70
C SER A 291 -13.33 -16.56 -1.02
N SER A 292 -13.12 -15.38 -0.39
CA SER A 292 -11.86 -15.02 0.29
C SER A 292 -11.60 -15.83 1.57
N VAL A 293 -12.67 -16.32 2.22
CA VAL A 293 -12.61 -17.19 3.41
C VAL A 293 -12.63 -18.69 3.05
N GLY A 294 -12.52 -19.02 1.75
CA GLY A 294 -12.44 -20.41 1.28
C GLY A 294 -13.72 -21.21 1.53
N LEU A 295 -14.89 -20.57 1.46
CA LEU A 295 -16.18 -21.28 1.44
C LEU A 295 -16.54 -21.76 0.04
N TRP A 296 -16.11 -21.04 -0.99
CA TRP A 296 -16.38 -21.33 -2.40
C TRP A 296 -15.10 -21.38 -3.23
N GLU A 297 -15.17 -22.11 -4.34
CA GLU A 297 -14.06 -22.30 -5.27
C GLU A 297 -13.62 -20.97 -5.91
N THR A 298 -12.31 -20.73 -5.93
CA THR A 298 -11.70 -19.61 -6.67
C THR A 298 -11.19 -20.09 -8.02
N ARG A 299 -11.09 -19.19 -9.02
CA ARG A 299 -10.54 -19.54 -10.35
C ARG A 299 -9.13 -20.16 -10.30
N SER A 300 -8.33 -19.77 -9.31
CA SER A 300 -7.00 -20.35 -9.06
C SER A 300 -7.07 -21.82 -8.59
N GLN A 301 -8.11 -22.20 -7.83
CA GLN A 301 -8.31 -23.56 -7.35
C GLN A 301 -8.78 -24.49 -8.48
N LEU A 302 -9.65 -24.03 -9.37
CA LEU A 302 -10.08 -24.81 -10.54
C LEU A 302 -8.89 -25.15 -11.46
N LYS A 303 -8.03 -24.16 -11.76
CA LYS A 303 -6.80 -24.38 -12.56
C LYS A 303 -5.89 -25.41 -11.90
N GLN A 304 -5.72 -25.33 -10.58
CA GLN A 304 -4.87 -26.25 -9.82
C GLN A 304 -5.43 -27.68 -9.81
N ARG A 305 -6.75 -27.84 -9.65
CA ARG A 305 -7.44 -29.13 -9.71
C ARG A 305 -7.34 -29.77 -11.10
N LEU A 306 -7.59 -28.99 -12.16
CA LEU A 306 -7.43 -29.45 -13.55
C LEU A 306 -5.99 -29.89 -13.85
N ALA A 307 -4.99 -29.14 -13.39
CA ALA A 307 -3.59 -29.50 -13.57
C ALA A 307 -3.24 -30.82 -12.87
N LEU A 308 -3.75 -31.05 -11.64
CA LEU A 308 -3.52 -32.29 -10.90
C LEU A 308 -4.28 -33.48 -11.49
N LEU A 309 -5.49 -33.25 -12.02
CA LEU A 309 -6.32 -34.28 -12.63
C LEU A 309 -5.76 -34.76 -13.97
N LEU A 310 -5.22 -33.83 -14.78
CA LEU A 310 -4.70 -34.11 -16.12
C LEU A 310 -3.23 -34.57 -16.13
N ASP A 311 -2.55 -34.57 -14.99
CA ASP A 311 -1.19 -35.10 -14.89
C ASP A 311 -1.22 -36.64 -14.90
N GLU A 312 -0.94 -37.23 -16.06
CA GLU A 312 -0.89 -38.68 -16.26
C GLU A 312 0.22 -39.37 -15.45
N LYS A 313 1.26 -38.62 -15.04
CA LYS A 313 2.37 -39.16 -14.23
C LYS A 313 1.98 -39.29 -12.76
N LEU A 314 0.91 -38.63 -12.33
CA LEU A 314 0.43 -38.67 -10.95
C LEU A 314 -0.67 -39.74 -10.79
N THR A 315 -0.34 -40.78 -10.01
CA THR A 315 -1.33 -41.73 -9.50
C THR A 315 -1.77 -41.26 -8.12
N ILE A 316 -2.99 -40.74 -8.02
CA ILE A 316 -3.57 -40.27 -6.77
C ILE A 316 -4.19 -41.46 -6.02
N LEU A 317 -3.68 -41.73 -4.82
CA LEU A 317 -4.24 -42.75 -3.93
C LEU A 317 -5.54 -42.23 -3.30
N ARG A 318 -6.58 -43.07 -3.26
CA ARG A 318 -7.90 -42.71 -2.70
C ARG A 318 -8.00 -42.88 -1.20
N SER A 319 -7.37 -43.94 -0.71
CA SER A 319 -7.34 -44.27 0.69
C SER A 319 -5.90 -44.41 1.15
N CYS A 320 -5.70 -44.13 2.42
CA CYS A 320 -4.44 -44.38 3.07
C CYS A 320 -4.49 -45.70 3.83
N SER A 321 -3.35 -46.37 3.99
CA SER A 321 -3.28 -47.59 4.80
C SER A 321 -3.76 -47.30 6.23
N ARG A 322 -4.40 -48.29 6.85
CA ARG A 322 -4.83 -48.19 8.25
C ARG A 322 -3.64 -47.92 9.19
N GLN A 323 -2.46 -48.46 8.87
CA GLN A 323 -1.23 -48.24 9.63
C GLN A 323 -0.80 -46.77 9.63
N TRP A 324 -0.84 -46.10 8.47
CA TRP A 324 -0.54 -44.68 8.38
C TRP A 324 -1.56 -43.84 9.14
N TRP A 325 -2.85 -44.14 8.99
CA TRP A 325 -3.92 -43.48 9.73
C TRP A 325 -3.71 -43.54 11.25
N VAL A 326 -3.48 -44.75 11.77
CA VAL A 326 -3.22 -44.97 13.20
C VAL A 326 -1.90 -44.31 13.61
N GLY A 327 -0.85 -44.42 12.78
CA GLY A 327 0.45 -43.82 13.04
C GLY A 327 0.39 -42.29 13.13
N SER A 328 -0.24 -41.63 12.16
CA SER A 328 -0.48 -40.17 12.18
C SER A 328 -1.28 -39.74 13.40
N LEU A 329 -2.33 -40.48 13.74
CA LEU A 329 -3.15 -40.21 14.93
C LEU A 329 -2.33 -40.33 16.22
N VAL A 330 -1.58 -41.42 16.38
CA VAL A 330 -0.74 -41.66 17.57
C VAL A 330 0.36 -40.60 17.69
N VAL A 331 1.04 -40.28 16.60
CA VAL A 331 2.14 -39.30 16.60
C VAL A 331 1.62 -37.89 16.91
N LEU A 332 0.56 -37.43 16.26
CA LEU A 332 0.08 -36.05 16.44
C LEU A 332 -0.69 -35.86 17.75
N LEU A 333 -1.45 -36.86 18.21
CA LEU A 333 -2.02 -36.82 19.56
C LEU A 333 -0.94 -36.93 20.63
N GLY A 334 0.09 -37.77 20.42
CA GLY A 334 1.25 -37.86 21.30
C GLY A 334 2.04 -36.56 21.35
N LEU A 335 2.21 -35.89 20.21
CA LEU A 335 2.84 -34.57 20.13
C LEU A 335 1.99 -33.52 20.84
N ALA A 336 0.68 -33.47 20.63
CA ALA A 336 -0.21 -32.56 21.34
C ALA A 336 -0.19 -32.80 22.86
N GLY A 337 -0.18 -34.07 23.28
CA GLY A 337 -0.05 -34.46 24.69
C GLY A 337 1.33 -34.14 25.29
N GLY A 338 2.41 -34.26 24.51
CA GLY A 338 3.76 -33.89 24.95
C GLY A 338 3.96 -32.37 25.00
N LEU A 339 3.44 -31.64 24.02
CA LEU A 339 3.44 -30.18 23.96
C LEU A 339 2.63 -29.57 25.10
N SER A 340 1.49 -30.17 25.48
CA SER A 340 0.68 -29.68 26.60
C SER A 340 1.38 -29.80 27.96
N LEU A 341 2.47 -30.57 28.06
CA LEU A 341 3.30 -30.64 29.27
C LEU A 341 4.24 -29.45 29.42
N VAL A 342 4.36 -28.55 28.42
CA VAL A 342 5.27 -27.40 28.46
C VAL A 342 4.48 -26.11 28.57
N THR A 343 4.72 -25.30 29.62
CA THR A 343 4.19 -23.92 29.71
C THR A 343 5.31 -22.92 29.93
N LEU A 344 5.11 -21.71 29.40
CA LEU A 344 6.02 -20.58 29.63
C LEU A 344 5.46 -19.74 30.79
N THR A 345 6.05 -19.88 31.98
CA THR A 345 5.85 -18.90 33.06
C THR A 345 6.96 -17.84 33.00
N PRO A 346 6.64 -16.54 33.00
CA PRO A 346 7.64 -15.53 33.34
C PRO A 346 8.18 -15.86 34.74
N ALA A 347 9.49 -15.73 34.92
CA ALA A 347 10.10 -15.96 36.23
C ALA A 347 9.51 -14.97 37.23
N GLU A 348 8.83 -15.46 38.28
CA GLU A 348 8.52 -14.62 39.42
C GLU A 348 9.85 -14.11 39.99
N PRO A 349 10.00 -12.79 40.21
CA PRO A 349 11.17 -12.26 40.89
C PRO A 349 11.20 -12.91 42.28
N THR A 350 12.12 -13.85 42.47
CA THR A 350 12.36 -14.48 43.76
C THR A 350 13.04 -13.42 44.62
N PHE A 351 12.24 -12.61 45.31
CA PHE A 351 12.74 -11.84 46.43
C PHE A 351 12.98 -12.84 47.57
N GLU A 352 14.25 -13.15 47.83
CA GLU A 352 14.63 -13.76 49.11
C GLU A 352 14.19 -12.82 50.23
N SER A 353 13.14 -13.24 50.93
CA SER A 353 12.64 -12.58 52.12
C SER A 353 13.63 -12.82 53.27
N GLN A 354 14.48 -11.83 53.53
CA GLN A 354 14.93 -11.58 54.90
C GLN A 354 13.78 -10.88 55.63
N ALA A 355 12.88 -11.67 56.20
CA ALA A 355 11.93 -11.20 57.19
C ALA A 355 12.59 -11.31 58.56
N GLU A 356 12.95 -10.17 59.17
CA GLU A 356 12.73 -10.04 60.61
C GLU A 356 12.45 -8.59 61.02
N VAL A 357 11.27 -8.44 61.61
CA VAL A 357 10.86 -7.46 62.64
C VAL A 357 10.21 -6.14 62.19
N ALA A 358 8.90 -6.15 62.45
CA ALA A 358 8.04 -5.11 63.00
C ALA A 358 7.57 -3.97 62.09
N GLU A 359 6.31 -4.13 61.67
CA GLU A 359 5.23 -3.17 61.84
C GLU A 359 5.63 -1.69 61.86
N THR A 360 5.33 -1.00 60.77
CA THR A 360 4.98 0.41 60.85
C THR A 360 3.84 0.67 59.88
N GLU A 361 2.78 1.23 60.44
CA GLU A 361 1.60 1.73 59.75
C GLU A 361 1.98 2.59 58.55
N GLU A 362 1.17 2.39 57.52
CA GLU A 362 1.12 3.11 56.27
C GLU A 362 1.25 4.63 56.47
N THR A 363 2.41 5.17 56.11
CA THR A 363 2.51 6.51 55.53
C THR A 363 3.29 6.36 54.24
N GLN A 364 2.56 6.46 53.13
CA GLN A 364 3.11 6.56 51.79
C GLN A 364 4.19 7.66 51.78
N PRO A 365 5.46 7.35 51.47
CA PRO A 365 6.37 8.39 51.03
C PRO A 365 5.93 8.78 49.61
N VAL A 366 5.61 10.06 49.48
CA VAL A 366 5.47 10.79 48.22
C VAL A 366 6.68 10.48 47.35
N ILE A 367 6.56 9.50 46.46
CA ILE A 367 7.39 9.44 45.28
C ILE A 367 6.85 10.56 44.41
N LYS A 368 7.57 11.69 44.41
CA LYS A 368 7.49 12.67 43.34
C LYS A 368 7.45 11.90 42.04
N GLU A 369 6.34 12.04 41.33
CA GLU A 369 6.25 11.75 39.91
C GLU A 369 7.57 12.23 39.29
N THR A 370 8.36 11.29 38.80
CA THR A 370 9.18 11.66 37.66
C THR A 370 8.14 11.85 36.58
N PRO A 371 7.91 13.08 36.09
CA PRO A 371 6.86 13.32 35.12
C PRO A 371 7.09 12.37 33.97
N ALA A 372 6.00 11.76 33.47
CA ALA A 372 5.98 11.14 32.16
C ALA A 372 6.76 12.06 31.23
N ALA A 373 7.89 11.59 30.70
CA ALA A 373 8.77 12.40 29.87
C ALA A 373 7.94 13.01 28.76
N GLU A 374 7.60 14.28 28.96
CA GLU A 374 7.01 15.14 27.96
C GLU A 374 7.93 15.12 26.73
N ASN A 375 7.31 14.83 25.58
CA ASN A 375 7.79 15.09 24.23
C ASN A 375 8.83 14.13 23.65
N THR A 376 8.36 13.24 22.78
CA THR A 376 9.19 12.84 21.64
C THR A 376 9.47 14.08 20.78
N ALA A 377 10.71 14.28 20.31
CA ALA A 377 11.06 15.37 19.39
C ALA A 377 10.13 15.43 18.15
N TRP A 378 9.52 14.29 17.81
CA TRP A 378 8.47 14.13 16.82
C TRP A 378 7.18 14.91 17.10
N GLU A 379 6.61 14.83 18.31
CA GLU A 379 5.37 15.54 18.65
C GLU A 379 5.55 17.06 18.65
N ARG A 380 6.71 17.53 19.12
CA ARG A 380 7.10 18.95 19.03
C ARG A 380 7.21 19.40 17.57
N THR A 381 7.86 18.59 16.73
CA THR A 381 8.04 18.85 15.29
C THR A 381 6.71 18.89 14.55
N ASN A 382 5.79 17.95 14.82
CA ASN A 382 4.46 17.92 14.21
C ASN A 382 3.60 19.12 14.62
N LYS A 383 3.59 19.46 15.92
CA LYS A 383 2.86 20.63 16.42
C LYS A 383 3.39 21.91 15.78
N LEU A 384 4.71 22.00 15.59
CA LEU A 384 5.35 23.13 14.90
C LEU A 384 4.98 23.16 13.40
N PHE A 385 5.05 22.03 12.71
CA PHE A 385 4.67 21.92 11.30
C PHE A 385 3.21 22.33 11.07
N SER A 386 2.26 21.83 11.88
CA SER A 386 0.84 22.22 11.76
C SER A 386 0.65 23.73 11.88
N LYS A 387 1.29 24.36 12.87
CA LYS A 387 1.24 25.81 13.05
C LYS A 387 1.86 26.59 11.88
N LEU A 388 3.01 26.14 11.37
CA LEU A 388 3.62 26.78 10.21
C LEU A 388 2.72 26.62 8.98
N TYR A 389 2.21 25.41 8.73
CA TYR A 389 1.35 25.15 7.58
C TYR A 389 0.03 25.95 7.61
N GLU A 390 -0.59 26.14 8.78
CA GLU A 390 -1.80 26.95 8.94
C GLU A 390 -1.56 28.44 8.63
N ASN A 391 -0.36 28.94 8.88
CA ASN A 391 0.00 30.36 8.72
C ASN A 391 0.64 30.70 7.36
N ARG A 392 0.62 29.77 6.40
CA ARG A 392 1.24 30.01 5.09
C ARG A 392 0.51 31.07 4.28
N GLN A 393 1.29 31.89 3.59
CA GLN A 393 0.78 32.97 2.76
C GLN A 393 1.04 32.70 1.27
N PRO A 394 0.13 33.08 0.37
CA PRO A 394 0.32 32.90 -1.08
C PRO A 394 1.68 33.44 -1.56
N ASN A 395 2.32 32.69 -2.46
CA ASN A 395 3.60 33.02 -3.08
C ASN A 395 4.78 33.18 -2.09
N THR A 396 4.69 32.57 -0.91
CA THR A 396 5.76 32.56 0.09
C THR A 396 6.26 31.15 0.38
N ILE A 397 7.52 31.03 0.76
CA ILE A 397 8.10 29.81 1.31
C ILE A 397 8.78 30.19 2.62
N PHE A 398 8.45 29.49 3.71
CA PHE A 398 9.11 29.70 5.00
C PHE A 398 9.27 28.39 5.73
N GLY A 399 10.08 28.41 6.78
CA GLY A 399 10.32 27.22 7.55
C GLY A 399 11.34 27.42 8.64
N ILE A 400 11.71 26.29 9.24
CA ILE A 400 12.68 26.23 10.33
C ILE A 400 13.59 25.01 10.17
N CYS A 401 14.88 25.19 10.40
CA CYS A 401 15.86 24.13 10.48
C CYS A 401 16.11 23.78 11.95
N VAL A 402 15.97 22.50 12.28
CA VAL A 402 16.16 22.00 13.65
C VAL A 402 17.02 20.75 13.65
N ASN A 403 17.69 20.49 14.76
CA ASN A 403 18.45 19.25 14.96
C ASN A 403 17.53 18.07 15.33
N GLU A 404 18.13 16.90 15.59
CA GLU A 404 17.43 15.66 15.98
C GLU A 404 16.56 15.80 17.23
N ASN A 405 16.88 16.76 18.12
CA ASN A 405 16.16 17.03 19.37
C ASN A 405 15.14 18.19 19.23
N GLY A 406 14.96 18.75 18.03
CA GLY A 406 14.07 19.87 17.77
C GLY A 406 14.65 21.25 18.14
N LYS A 407 15.95 21.34 18.46
CA LYS A 407 16.60 22.64 18.74
C LYS A 407 16.89 23.37 17.42
N PRO A 408 16.65 24.69 17.33
CA PRO A 408 16.99 25.49 16.16
C PRO A 408 18.44 25.40 15.70
N LEU A 409 18.64 25.45 14.38
CA LEU A 409 19.94 25.51 13.72
C LEU A 409 20.11 26.87 13.02
N PRO A 410 20.88 27.81 13.61
CA PRO A 410 21.12 29.13 13.02
C PRO A 410 22.22 29.08 11.95
N ASN A 411 22.22 30.06 11.04
CA ASN A 411 23.16 30.18 9.92
C ASN A 411 23.20 28.98 8.96
N THR A 412 22.19 28.11 9.00
CA THR A 412 22.03 27.00 8.07
C THR A 412 21.64 27.55 6.71
N ARG A 413 22.38 27.17 5.66
CA ARG A 413 22.15 27.66 4.30
C ARG A 413 20.88 27.00 3.73
N VAL A 414 19.95 27.81 3.26
CA VAL A 414 18.69 27.35 2.64
C VAL A 414 18.60 27.87 1.21
N GLU A 415 18.40 26.98 0.24
CA GLU A 415 18.30 27.31 -1.17
C GLU A 415 16.99 26.80 -1.76
N VAL A 416 16.40 27.61 -2.63
CA VAL A 416 15.21 27.25 -3.42
C VAL A 416 15.64 26.99 -4.85
N TYR A 417 15.33 25.80 -5.34
CA TYR A 417 15.58 25.36 -6.69
C TYR A 417 14.29 25.34 -7.51
N ALA A 418 14.40 25.69 -8.78
CA ALA A 418 13.33 25.53 -9.75
C ALA A 418 13.80 24.67 -10.92
N ALA A 419 13.01 23.65 -11.27
CA ALA A 419 13.25 22.77 -12.41
C ALA A 419 11.98 22.60 -13.25
N ARG A 420 12.10 22.45 -14.57
CA ARG A 420 10.91 22.18 -15.42
C ARG A 420 10.34 20.79 -15.12
N PHE A 421 9.03 20.73 -14.88
CA PHE A 421 8.33 19.47 -14.60
C PHE A 421 8.31 18.51 -15.81
N ARG A 422 8.22 19.05 -17.04
CA ARG A 422 8.20 18.29 -18.30
C ARG A 422 9.21 18.85 -19.31
N GLY A 423 10.40 18.24 -19.37
CA GLY A 423 11.41 18.54 -20.40
C GLY A 423 12.56 17.55 -20.36
N ILE A 424 13.10 17.11 -21.49
CA ILE A 424 14.23 16.16 -21.53
C ILE A 424 15.53 16.85 -21.03
N ASP A 425 15.58 18.19 -21.11
CA ASP A 425 16.77 19.01 -20.87
C ASP A 425 16.49 20.13 -19.84
N GLY A 426 16.67 19.87 -18.55
CA GLY A 426 16.50 20.93 -17.53
C GLY A 426 17.26 20.63 -16.25
N GLU A 427 18.40 21.29 -16.07
CA GLU A 427 19.10 21.38 -14.79
C GLU A 427 18.29 22.24 -13.82
N SER A 428 18.33 21.88 -12.53
CA SER A 428 17.70 22.70 -11.49
C SER A 428 18.50 23.98 -11.31
N GLN A 429 17.84 25.14 -11.36
CA GLN A 429 18.47 26.43 -11.12
C GLN A 429 18.15 26.90 -9.71
N VAL A 430 19.16 27.42 -9.00
CA VAL A 430 18.93 28.15 -7.75
C VAL A 430 18.21 29.44 -8.11
N ILE A 431 17.02 29.65 -7.55
CA ILE A 431 16.25 30.88 -7.71
C ILE A 431 16.34 31.78 -6.48
N PHE A 432 16.56 31.21 -5.29
CA PHE A 432 16.80 31.95 -4.05
C PHE A 432 17.79 31.23 -3.14
N SER A 433 18.51 31.98 -2.32
CA SER A 433 19.39 31.47 -1.25
C SER A 433 19.31 32.41 -0.06
N THR A 434 19.24 31.85 1.14
CA THR A 434 19.33 32.58 2.41
C THR A 434 20.05 31.73 3.47
N ALA A 435 20.26 32.29 4.65
CA ALA A 435 20.69 31.56 5.84
C ALA A 435 19.61 31.68 6.93
N THR A 436 19.50 30.69 7.80
CA THR A 436 18.57 30.75 8.92
C THR A 436 19.00 31.77 9.97
N ASP A 437 18.04 32.40 10.64
CA ASP A 437 18.27 33.31 11.77
C ASP A 437 18.68 32.57 13.06
N SER A 438 18.81 33.29 14.18
CA SER A 438 19.18 32.73 15.50
C SER A 438 18.18 31.66 16.01
N GLU A 439 16.93 31.73 15.56
CA GLU A 439 15.86 30.78 15.86
C GLU A 439 15.71 29.70 14.79
N GLY A 440 16.67 29.59 13.87
CA GLY A 440 16.70 28.58 12.81
C GLY A 440 15.66 28.80 11.71
N ARG A 441 14.99 29.96 11.67
CA ARG A 441 13.90 30.24 10.74
C ARG A 441 14.43 30.83 9.43
N TYR A 442 13.70 30.62 8.35
CA TYR A 442 13.97 31.21 7.03
C TYR A 442 12.67 31.59 6.32
N TRP A 443 12.75 32.54 5.40
CA TRP A 443 11.61 32.96 4.59
C TRP A 443 12.01 33.46 3.21
N PHE A 444 11.12 33.29 2.24
CA PHE A 444 11.19 33.80 0.88
C PHE A 444 9.79 34.32 0.49
N LYS A 445 9.71 35.52 -0.09
CA LYS A 445 8.47 36.06 -0.72
C LYS A 445 8.67 36.16 -2.22
N ASP A 446 7.56 36.26 -2.92
CA ASP A 446 7.51 36.47 -4.37
C ASP A 446 8.33 35.42 -5.12
N VAL A 447 8.24 34.17 -4.65
CA VAL A 447 9.05 33.06 -5.15
C VAL A 447 8.75 32.78 -6.63
N ILE A 448 7.50 32.99 -7.02
CA ILE A 448 6.99 32.79 -8.37
C ILE A 448 6.61 34.13 -8.99
N ASP A 449 7.15 34.41 -10.17
CA ASP A 449 6.71 35.49 -11.04
C ASP A 449 5.42 35.05 -11.76
N ILE A 450 4.27 35.35 -11.14
CA ILE A 450 2.96 34.84 -11.57
C ILE A 450 2.61 35.36 -12.97
N GLU A 451 2.85 36.63 -13.25
CA GLU A 451 2.52 37.25 -14.55
C GLU A 451 3.32 36.62 -15.69
N LYS A 452 4.60 36.34 -15.45
CA LYS A 452 5.49 35.74 -16.45
C LYS A 452 5.27 34.25 -16.64
N GLU A 453 5.03 33.51 -15.56
CA GLU A 453 4.89 32.05 -15.60
C GLU A 453 3.46 31.60 -15.96
N PHE A 454 2.46 32.40 -15.60
CA PHE A 454 1.04 32.14 -15.81
C PHE A 454 0.34 33.36 -16.45
N PRO A 455 0.70 33.75 -17.69
CA PRO A 455 0.13 34.91 -18.37
C PRO A 455 -1.39 34.80 -18.61
N ASP A 456 -1.91 33.57 -18.68
CA ASP A 456 -3.34 33.27 -18.83
C ASP A 456 -4.08 33.11 -17.48
N GLY A 457 -3.41 33.44 -16.37
CA GLY A 457 -3.89 33.26 -15.01
C GLY A 457 -3.48 31.93 -14.37
N LEU A 458 -3.54 31.88 -13.03
CA LEU A 458 -3.21 30.67 -12.26
C LEU A 458 -4.22 29.54 -12.53
N PRO A 459 -3.78 28.30 -12.74
CA PRO A 459 -4.68 27.19 -13.01
C PRO A 459 -5.51 26.82 -11.76
N ASP A 460 -6.81 26.57 -11.96
CA ASP A 460 -7.76 26.19 -10.90
C ASP A 460 -7.36 24.88 -10.18
N ASN A 461 -6.64 23.96 -10.85
CA ASN A 461 -6.17 22.71 -10.24
C ASN A 461 -4.84 22.20 -10.85
N ASN A 462 -4.18 21.29 -10.14
CA ASN A 462 -2.91 20.70 -10.56
C ASN A 462 -3.07 19.50 -11.53
N TYR A 463 -4.28 19.21 -12.03
CA TYR A 463 -4.50 18.08 -12.97
C TYR A 463 -4.05 18.41 -14.40
N PHE A 464 -4.17 19.67 -14.82
CA PHE A 464 -3.88 20.12 -16.17
C PHE A 464 -2.73 21.12 -16.20
N LEU A 465 -1.58 20.68 -15.70
CA LEU A 465 -0.41 21.52 -15.59
C LEU A 465 0.08 22.03 -16.97
N PRO A 466 0.37 23.34 -17.13
CA PRO A 466 0.93 23.88 -18.36
C PRO A 466 2.31 23.27 -18.67
N LYS A 467 2.70 23.30 -19.96
CA LYS A 467 3.97 22.70 -20.42
C LYS A 467 5.21 23.26 -19.70
N ASN A 468 5.15 24.51 -19.22
CA ASN A 468 6.28 25.23 -18.65
C ASN A 468 6.29 25.28 -17.12
N ILE A 469 5.40 24.53 -16.46
CA ILE A 469 5.33 24.53 -14.99
C ILE A 469 6.66 24.08 -14.37
N ARG A 470 7.05 24.78 -13.31
CA ARG A 470 8.25 24.48 -12.55
C ARG A 470 7.91 23.68 -11.29
N VAL A 471 8.82 22.80 -10.92
CA VAL A 471 8.88 22.15 -9.61
C VAL A 471 9.79 23.00 -8.75
N ILE A 472 9.30 23.37 -7.58
CA ILE A 472 10.04 24.11 -6.56
C ILE A 472 10.50 23.12 -5.50
N THR A 473 11.79 23.20 -5.17
CA THR A 473 12.44 22.32 -4.20
C THR A 473 13.26 23.16 -3.24
N VAL A 474 13.08 22.96 -1.94
CA VAL A 474 13.83 23.69 -0.89
C VAL A 474 14.84 22.74 -0.26
N ILE A 475 16.09 23.20 -0.14
CA ILE A 475 17.19 22.40 0.40
C ILE A 475 17.93 23.20 1.46
N SER A 476 18.04 22.65 2.66
CA SER A 476 18.89 23.18 3.72
C SER A 476 20.18 22.38 3.86
N ARG A 477 21.31 23.07 4.02
CA ARG A 477 22.63 22.47 4.18
C ARG A 477 23.32 23.00 5.42
N GLU A 478 23.76 22.07 6.24
CA GLU A 478 24.52 22.30 7.47
C GLU A 478 25.66 21.27 7.50
N PRO A 479 26.91 21.67 7.82
CA PRO A 479 28.04 20.74 7.87
C PRO A 479 27.79 19.55 8.81
N ASN A 480 28.21 18.35 8.39
CA ASN A 480 28.10 17.09 9.14
C ASN A 480 26.67 16.66 9.52
N ARG A 481 25.65 17.25 8.90
CA ARG A 481 24.25 16.89 9.11
C ARG A 481 23.60 16.47 7.81
N VAL A 482 22.54 15.68 7.94
CA VAL A 482 21.70 15.27 6.81
C VAL A 482 21.07 16.53 6.20
N PRO A 483 21.15 16.73 4.88
CA PRO A 483 20.50 17.84 4.21
C PRO A 483 19.00 17.84 4.49
N GLY A 484 18.48 19.00 4.89
CA GLY A 484 17.05 19.21 5.01
C GLY A 484 16.44 19.20 3.62
N PHE A 485 15.56 18.25 3.34
CA PHE A 485 14.90 18.10 2.07
C PHE A 485 13.41 17.84 2.29
N VAL A 486 12.57 18.81 1.93
CA VAL A 486 11.10 18.66 1.96
C VAL A 486 10.51 19.36 0.74
N GLY A 487 9.61 18.67 0.03
CA GLY A 487 8.74 19.26 -0.99
C GLY A 487 9.23 19.17 -2.45
N ASN A 488 8.30 18.75 -3.34
CA ASN A 488 8.33 19.01 -4.78
C ASN A 488 7.04 19.74 -5.12
N SER A 489 6.92 20.98 -4.68
CA SER A 489 5.70 21.75 -4.87
C SER A 489 5.66 22.32 -6.29
N MET A 490 4.49 22.27 -6.92
CA MET A 490 4.34 22.93 -8.23
C MET A 490 4.40 24.44 -8.04
N SER A 491 4.98 25.18 -8.98
CA SER A 491 4.99 26.65 -8.92
C SER A 491 3.57 27.24 -8.81
N SER A 492 2.56 26.59 -9.39
CA SER A 492 1.15 26.98 -9.25
C SER A 492 0.58 26.82 -7.84
N GLU A 493 1.13 25.92 -7.04
CA GLU A 493 0.69 25.65 -5.67
C GLU A 493 1.35 26.62 -4.70
N VAL A 494 2.66 26.83 -4.85
CA VAL A 494 3.41 27.86 -4.13
C VAL A 494 2.78 29.23 -4.39
N ALA A 495 2.45 29.57 -5.64
CA ALA A 495 1.81 30.84 -5.97
C ALA A 495 0.43 31.03 -5.31
N ARG A 496 -0.40 29.97 -5.21
CA ARG A 496 -1.76 30.06 -4.67
C ARG A 496 -1.83 30.06 -3.14
N HIS A 497 -0.99 29.25 -2.50
CA HIS A 497 -1.12 28.98 -1.07
C HIS A 497 0.16 29.26 -0.28
N GLY A 498 1.31 29.30 -0.95
CA GLY A 498 2.60 29.25 -0.28
C GLY A 498 2.89 27.88 0.33
N GLU A 499 4.09 27.75 0.89
CA GLU A 499 4.60 26.51 1.47
C GLU A 499 5.31 26.75 2.79
N ALA A 500 5.23 25.75 3.66
CA ALA A 500 5.87 25.78 4.96
C ALA A 500 6.57 24.45 5.25
N TYR A 501 7.82 24.50 5.71
CA TYR A 501 8.62 23.29 5.96
C TYR A 501 9.31 23.29 7.33
N VAL A 502 9.45 22.10 7.90
CA VAL A 502 10.35 21.85 9.04
C VAL A 502 11.46 20.91 8.58
N HIS A 503 12.68 21.40 8.56
CA HIS A 503 13.86 20.64 8.17
C HIS A 503 14.53 20.06 9.41
N GLN A 504 14.21 18.80 9.71
CA GLN A 504 14.90 18.05 10.77
C GLN A 504 16.20 17.48 10.22
N MET A 505 17.34 17.96 10.73
CA MET A 505 18.67 17.70 10.19
C MET A 505 19.53 16.93 11.21
N PRO A 506 19.36 15.60 11.35
CA PRO A 506 20.16 14.78 12.27
C PRO A 506 21.63 14.69 11.83
N PRO A 507 22.53 14.16 12.67
CA PRO A 507 23.92 13.92 12.29
C PRO A 507 24.02 12.97 11.09
N ALA A 508 24.84 13.32 10.11
CA ALA A 508 25.02 12.52 8.91
C ALA A 508 25.85 11.25 9.17
N GLN A 509 25.59 10.21 8.39
CA GLN A 509 26.23 8.90 8.46
C GLN A 509 26.81 8.50 7.10
N PRO A 510 28.02 7.93 7.06
CA PRO A 510 28.67 7.55 5.81
C PRO A 510 28.13 6.25 5.21
N LEU A 511 27.94 6.23 3.89
CA LEU A 511 27.83 5.02 3.09
C LEU A 511 29.01 4.95 2.12
N ARG A 512 29.73 3.83 2.15
CA ARG A 512 30.90 3.57 1.30
C ARG A 512 30.65 2.41 0.36
N GLY A 513 31.52 2.24 -0.62
CA GLY A 513 31.51 1.05 -1.45
C GLY A 513 32.43 1.19 -2.64
N ARG A 514 32.47 0.14 -3.46
CA ARG A 514 33.25 0.07 -4.68
C ARG A 514 32.39 -0.41 -5.84
N ILE A 515 32.53 0.26 -6.98
CA ILE A 515 31.88 -0.10 -8.23
C ILE A 515 32.91 -0.77 -9.14
N VAL A 516 32.57 -1.97 -9.60
CA VAL A 516 33.41 -2.76 -10.51
C VAL A 516 32.62 -3.19 -11.73
N ASP A 517 33.28 -3.56 -12.82
CA ASP A 517 32.65 -4.18 -13.98
C ASP A 517 32.54 -5.70 -13.84
N GLY A 518 32.03 -6.38 -14.87
CA GLY A 518 31.87 -7.84 -14.89
C GLY A 518 33.18 -8.64 -14.91
N GLN A 519 34.33 -7.97 -15.04
CA GLN A 519 35.67 -8.53 -14.97
C GLN A 519 36.32 -8.25 -13.61
N GLY A 520 35.68 -7.45 -12.75
CA GLY A 520 36.20 -7.03 -11.45
C GLY A 520 37.07 -5.78 -11.51
N GLU A 521 37.19 -5.12 -12.66
CA GLU A 521 37.96 -3.90 -12.81
C GLU A 521 37.20 -2.68 -12.26
N PRO A 522 37.89 -1.68 -11.70
CA PRO A 522 37.26 -0.47 -11.19
C PRO A 522 36.48 0.31 -12.26
N VAL A 523 35.25 0.70 -11.96
CA VAL A 523 34.50 1.64 -12.80
C VAL A 523 34.69 3.05 -12.26
N VAL A 524 35.44 3.87 -13.01
CA VAL A 524 35.76 5.27 -12.66
C VAL A 524 34.68 6.21 -13.20
N GLY A 525 34.30 7.23 -12.43
CA GLY A 525 33.31 8.22 -12.88
C GLY A 525 31.87 7.72 -12.90
N ALA A 526 31.55 6.63 -12.20
CA ALA A 526 30.17 6.21 -11.97
C ALA A 526 29.53 7.13 -10.93
N ARG A 527 28.33 7.64 -11.23
CA ARG A 527 27.52 8.43 -10.31
C ARG A 527 26.70 7.49 -9.43
N VAL A 528 26.95 7.52 -8.13
CA VAL A 528 26.29 6.70 -7.12
C VAL A 528 25.39 7.59 -6.27
N SER A 529 24.07 7.35 -6.27
CA SER A 529 23.10 8.18 -5.53
C SER A 529 22.18 7.33 -4.65
N ALA A 530 21.94 7.77 -3.41
CA ALA A 530 21.05 7.08 -2.47
C ALA A 530 19.65 7.75 -2.39
N GLY A 531 18.61 6.90 -2.31
CA GLY A 531 17.22 7.29 -2.11
C GLY A 531 16.40 7.58 -3.37
N THR A 532 15.25 8.22 -3.19
CA THR A 532 14.28 8.58 -4.24
C THR A 532 14.57 9.92 -4.92
N LEU A 533 15.46 10.73 -4.32
CA LEU A 533 15.93 12.02 -4.82
C LEU A 533 16.51 12.04 -6.25
N PRO A 534 17.09 10.94 -6.81
CA PRO A 534 17.55 10.93 -8.20
C PRO A 534 16.45 11.15 -9.25
N ARG A 535 15.17 11.25 -8.81
CA ARG A 535 14.04 11.67 -9.65
C ARG A 535 14.05 13.17 -9.96
N ILE A 536 14.66 14.00 -9.11
CA ILE A 536 14.75 15.45 -9.33
C ILE A 536 16.05 15.73 -10.06
N ARG A 537 15.91 16.18 -11.30
CA ARG A 537 16.99 16.33 -12.27
C ARG A 537 17.99 17.38 -11.82
N GLY A 538 19.26 16.96 -11.69
CA GLY A 538 20.42 17.85 -11.58
C GLY A 538 20.27 18.95 -10.55
N ILE A 539 20.10 18.60 -9.27
CA ILE A 539 20.29 19.55 -8.16
C ILE A 539 21.80 19.82 -8.06
N PRO A 540 22.27 21.06 -8.27
CA PRO A 540 23.66 21.44 -8.05
C PRO A 540 24.13 21.12 -6.62
N GLY A 541 25.31 20.50 -6.48
CA GLY A 541 25.93 20.19 -5.18
C GLY A 541 25.74 18.77 -4.65
N ASP A 542 25.43 17.80 -5.52
CA ASP A 542 25.56 16.34 -5.30
C ASP A 542 25.04 15.80 -3.94
N ILE A 543 23.86 16.23 -3.50
CA ILE A 543 23.24 15.68 -2.29
C ILE A 543 22.98 14.17 -2.43
N ASN A 544 23.24 13.41 -1.38
CA ASN A 544 23.13 11.96 -1.31
C ASN A 544 23.83 11.25 -2.48
N THR A 545 24.86 11.87 -3.05
CA THR A 545 25.52 11.42 -4.29
C THR A 545 27.04 11.47 -4.17
N ALA A 546 27.70 10.51 -4.80
CA ALA A 546 29.15 10.47 -4.94
C ALA A 546 29.53 10.06 -6.36
N MET A 547 30.72 10.47 -6.80
CA MET A 547 31.36 9.96 -8.01
C MET A 547 32.42 8.95 -7.60
N THR A 548 32.56 7.86 -8.36
CA THR A 548 33.64 6.92 -8.11
C THR A 548 35.00 7.49 -8.50
N ASP A 549 35.99 7.25 -7.64
CA ASP A 549 37.38 7.63 -7.89
C ASP A 549 38.10 6.66 -8.85
N SER A 550 39.42 6.82 -9.01
CA SER A 550 40.25 5.95 -9.86
C SER A 550 40.28 4.48 -9.42
N ASN A 551 39.94 4.19 -8.17
CA ASN A 551 39.85 2.83 -7.61
C ASN A 551 38.43 2.26 -7.68
N GLY A 552 37.48 3.02 -8.25
CA GLY A 552 36.06 2.68 -8.30
C GLY A 552 35.36 2.90 -6.95
N GLU A 553 36.02 3.52 -5.97
CA GLU A 553 35.46 3.73 -4.64
C GLU A 553 34.58 4.98 -4.60
N TYR A 554 33.50 4.92 -3.81
CA TYR A 554 32.61 6.04 -3.59
C TYR A 554 32.33 6.25 -2.10
N ALA A 555 32.01 7.50 -1.74
CA ALA A 555 31.71 7.91 -0.39
C ALA A 555 30.56 8.92 -0.38
N ILE A 556 29.41 8.51 0.14
CA ILE A 556 28.28 9.41 0.40
C ILE A 556 28.28 9.70 1.90
N ASP A 557 28.35 10.98 2.28
CA ASP A 557 28.63 11.43 3.65
C ASP A 557 27.48 12.18 4.33
N ASP A 558 26.36 12.31 3.63
CA ASP A 558 25.25 13.19 3.98
C ASP A 558 23.93 12.41 4.20
N LEU A 559 24.01 11.12 4.55
CA LEU A 559 22.85 10.24 4.71
C LEU A 559 22.38 10.12 6.17
N ALA A 560 21.09 9.90 6.36
CA ALA A 560 20.54 9.54 7.67
C ALA A 560 20.92 8.11 8.08
N ALA A 561 21.08 7.87 9.38
CA ALA A 561 21.19 6.53 9.92
C ALA A 561 19.97 5.70 9.51
N TYR A 562 20.20 4.47 9.08
CA TYR A 562 19.14 3.61 8.56
C TYR A 562 19.41 2.15 8.92
N ASP A 563 18.36 1.44 9.33
CA ASP A 563 18.37 0.00 9.54
C ASP A 563 17.01 -0.56 9.10
N ALA A 564 17.02 -1.37 8.05
CA ALA A 564 15.80 -1.90 7.44
C ALA A 564 14.97 -2.76 8.40
N GLU A 565 15.62 -3.53 9.26
CA GLU A 565 14.96 -4.42 10.22
C GLU A 565 14.39 -3.63 11.40
N GLN A 566 15.10 -2.62 11.89
CA GLN A 566 14.57 -1.73 12.91
C GLN A 566 13.34 -0.97 12.41
N MET A 567 13.41 -0.39 11.20
CA MET A 567 12.28 0.35 10.64
C MET A 567 11.05 -0.54 10.41
N LYS A 568 11.27 -1.78 9.98
CA LYS A 568 10.17 -2.75 9.84
C LYS A 568 9.49 -3.02 11.20
N ARG A 569 10.28 -3.20 12.26
CA ARG A 569 9.74 -3.36 13.63
C ARG A 569 8.97 -2.12 14.08
N ASP A 570 9.52 -0.93 13.86
CA ASP A 570 8.89 0.34 14.26
C ASP A 570 7.57 0.56 13.51
N PHE A 571 7.51 0.21 12.22
CA PHE A 571 6.28 0.27 11.43
C PHE A 571 5.23 -0.75 11.89
N GLU A 572 5.64 -1.98 12.20
CA GLU A 572 4.74 -3.00 12.75
C GLU A 572 4.19 -2.55 14.13
N GLN A 573 5.00 -1.90 14.96
CA GLN A 573 4.59 -1.35 16.25
C GLN A 573 3.66 -0.14 16.10
N SER A 574 3.91 0.78 15.15
CA SER A 574 3.05 1.96 14.95
C SER A 574 1.66 1.58 14.41
N GLN A 575 1.59 0.58 13.52
CA GLN A 575 0.31 0.00 13.09
C GLN A 575 -0.47 -0.62 14.25
N GLN A 576 0.22 -1.30 15.17
CA GLN A 576 -0.41 -1.89 16.36
C GLN A 576 -0.91 -0.81 17.35
N ALA A 577 -0.21 0.32 17.45
CA ALA A 577 -0.59 1.45 18.31
C ALA A 577 -1.73 2.31 17.75
N GLY A 578 -2.27 2.00 16.56
CA GLY A 578 -3.28 2.83 15.89
C GLY A 578 -2.79 4.23 15.52
N SER A 579 -1.49 4.47 15.60
CA SER A 579 -0.86 5.75 15.32
C SER A 579 -0.48 5.82 13.84
N SER A 580 -1.06 6.77 13.12
CA SER A 580 -0.60 7.15 11.79
C SER A 580 0.68 8.01 11.89
N ALA A 581 1.65 7.58 12.70
CA ALA A 581 2.94 8.26 12.83
C ALA A 581 3.71 8.12 11.51
N MET A 582 3.41 9.06 10.63
CA MET A 582 4.05 9.27 9.35
C MET A 582 5.46 9.80 9.61
N SER A 583 6.46 8.93 9.79
CA SER A 583 7.82 9.43 9.99
C SER A 583 8.23 10.31 8.80
N THR A 584 8.93 11.41 9.05
CA THR A 584 9.59 12.27 8.04
C THR A 584 10.51 11.49 7.09
N TYR A 585 10.79 10.21 7.39
CA TYR A 585 11.67 9.32 6.64
C TYR A 585 10.95 8.16 5.94
N ALA A 586 9.61 8.05 6.02
CA ALA A 586 8.81 7.00 5.38
C ALA A 586 7.69 7.57 4.49
N GLY A 587 7.47 6.96 3.33
CA GLY A 587 6.32 7.25 2.47
C GLY A 587 5.00 6.74 3.07
N ASN A 588 3.88 7.11 2.45
CA ASN A 588 2.52 6.69 2.84
C ASN A 588 2.30 5.15 2.83
N ASP A 589 3.24 4.39 2.30
CA ASP A 589 3.25 2.92 2.28
C ASP A 589 4.10 2.29 3.39
N GLY A 590 4.62 3.09 4.33
CA GLY A 590 5.46 2.62 5.44
C GLY A 590 6.91 2.32 5.06
N LYS A 591 7.35 2.68 3.84
CA LYS A 591 8.70 2.39 3.36
C LYS A 591 9.61 3.62 3.38
N PRO A 592 10.92 3.47 3.64
CA PRO A 592 11.86 4.58 3.73
C PRO A 592 12.16 5.24 2.39
N TRP A 593 12.38 6.56 2.40
CA TRP A 593 12.82 7.33 1.22
C TRP A 593 14.24 6.96 0.74
N VAL A 594 15.09 6.33 1.58
CA VAL A 594 16.50 5.97 1.29
C VAL A 594 16.70 4.47 0.94
N ARG A 595 15.64 3.75 0.54
CA ARG A 595 15.70 2.29 0.31
C ARG A 595 16.66 1.80 -0.78
N TRP A 596 17.08 2.69 -1.68
CA TRP A 596 17.74 2.29 -2.93
C TRP A 596 19.04 3.05 -3.16
N LEU A 597 20.07 2.33 -3.58
CA LEU A 597 21.29 2.86 -4.16
C LEU A 597 21.20 2.76 -5.69
N TRP A 598 21.42 3.86 -6.38
CA TRP A 598 21.41 3.96 -7.84
C TRP A 598 22.82 4.20 -8.35
N VAL A 599 23.23 3.42 -9.35
CA VAL A 599 24.53 3.57 -10.00
C VAL A 599 24.31 3.83 -11.48
N LYS A 600 24.78 4.98 -11.96
CA LYS A 600 24.69 5.42 -13.36
C LYS A 600 26.10 5.63 -13.93
N HIS A 601 26.33 5.16 -15.14
CA HIS A 601 27.57 5.37 -15.88
C HIS A 601 27.26 5.39 -17.39
N PRO A 602 27.95 6.20 -18.21
CA PRO A 602 27.72 6.24 -19.66
C PRO A 602 27.88 4.88 -20.37
N ASP A 603 28.90 4.12 -20.02
CA ASP A 603 29.19 2.85 -20.72
C ASP A 603 28.51 1.60 -20.12
N PHE A 604 27.93 1.72 -18.91
CA PHE A 604 27.37 0.57 -18.20
C PHE A 604 25.86 0.71 -17.98
N ALA A 605 25.16 -0.41 -17.96
CA ALA A 605 23.76 -0.49 -17.63
C ALA A 605 23.52 0.08 -16.22
N MET A 606 22.58 1.04 -16.12
CA MET A 606 22.15 1.56 -14.83
C MET A 606 21.69 0.42 -13.91
N LYS A 607 22.19 0.41 -12.67
CA LYS A 607 21.88 -0.61 -11.67
C LYS A 607 21.27 0.01 -10.41
N ARG A 608 20.37 -0.71 -9.79
CA ARG A 608 19.76 -0.37 -8.50
C ARG A 608 20.00 -1.50 -7.50
N VAL A 609 20.39 -1.15 -6.28
CA VAL A 609 20.64 -2.09 -5.17
C VAL A 609 19.86 -1.63 -3.95
N ALA A 610 19.33 -2.57 -3.16
CA ALA A 610 18.68 -2.23 -1.90
C ALA A 610 19.73 -1.80 -0.87
N ILE A 611 19.42 -0.79 -0.07
CA ILE A 611 20.22 -0.40 1.08
C ILE A 611 19.58 -1.06 2.30
N ASP A 612 20.35 -1.86 3.05
CA ASP A 612 19.88 -2.52 4.27
C ASP A 612 20.25 -1.73 5.54
N LYS A 613 21.41 -1.05 5.53
CA LYS A 613 21.96 -0.36 6.69
C LYS A 613 22.83 0.85 6.33
N ILE A 614 22.75 1.92 7.13
CA ILE A 614 23.59 3.12 7.11
C ILE A 614 23.95 3.48 8.57
N PRO A 615 25.25 3.66 8.92
CA PRO A 615 26.41 3.57 8.04
C PRO A 615 26.69 2.13 7.59
N GLY A 616 27.35 1.99 6.43
CA GLY A 616 27.59 0.69 5.83
C GLY A 616 28.52 0.70 4.62
N ARG A 617 28.73 -0.47 4.03
CA ARG A 617 29.47 -0.66 2.78
C ARG A 617 28.65 -1.47 1.77
N ILE A 618 28.53 -1.00 0.54
CA ILE A 618 27.83 -1.69 -0.56
C ILE A 618 28.69 -1.69 -1.81
N ASP A 619 29.22 -2.85 -2.18
CA ASP A 619 29.95 -3.00 -3.44
C ASP A 619 28.97 -3.39 -4.56
N VAL A 620 29.14 -2.82 -5.76
CA VAL A 620 28.21 -3.01 -6.89
C VAL A 620 28.96 -3.37 -8.16
N GLU A 621 28.63 -4.52 -8.72
CA GLU A 621 29.09 -4.92 -10.05
C GLU A 621 28.17 -4.37 -11.15
N LEU A 622 28.70 -3.63 -12.11
CA LEU A 622 27.99 -3.13 -13.28
C LEU A 622 28.18 -4.04 -14.49
N GLN A 623 27.18 -4.03 -15.37
CA GLN A 623 27.18 -4.81 -16.61
C GLN A 623 27.20 -3.84 -17.78
N PRO A 624 27.90 -4.13 -18.90
CA PRO A 624 27.82 -3.37 -20.14
C PRO A 624 26.40 -2.97 -20.53
N GLY A 625 26.21 -1.68 -20.84
CA GLY A 625 24.93 -1.14 -21.28
C GLY A 625 24.55 -1.63 -22.68
N ALA A 626 23.28 -1.90 -22.91
CA ALA A 626 22.73 -2.07 -24.25
C ALA A 626 22.51 -0.69 -24.90
N VAL A 627 22.55 -0.67 -26.23
CA VAL A 627 22.23 0.51 -27.04
C VAL A 627 20.99 0.21 -27.88
N LEU A 628 20.06 1.14 -27.93
CA LEU A 628 18.90 1.08 -28.80
C LEU A 628 18.95 2.24 -29.79
N THR A 629 18.91 1.93 -31.07
CA THR A 629 18.84 2.92 -32.15
C THR A 629 17.59 2.70 -32.98
N GLY A 630 17.14 3.75 -33.65
CA GLY A 630 16.07 3.63 -34.63
C GLY A 630 15.84 4.95 -35.34
N ARG A 631 14.78 4.97 -36.15
CA ARG A 631 14.39 6.14 -36.93
C ARG A 631 12.91 6.42 -36.79
N VAL A 632 12.54 7.69 -36.79
CA VAL A 632 11.15 8.15 -36.84
C VAL A 632 10.87 8.74 -38.22
N VAL A 633 9.75 8.33 -38.79
CA VAL A 633 9.28 8.81 -40.09
C VAL A 633 7.83 9.26 -39.99
N THR A 634 7.49 10.32 -40.70
CA THR A 634 6.11 10.80 -40.88
C THR A 634 5.59 10.36 -42.23
N GLN A 635 4.35 9.87 -42.30
CA GLN A 635 3.69 9.52 -43.55
C GLN A 635 2.27 10.05 -43.58
N GLU A 636 1.95 10.84 -44.62
CA GLU A 636 0.57 11.18 -44.93
C GLU A 636 -0.02 10.13 -45.89
N ALA A 637 -1.33 9.90 -45.79
CA ALA A 637 -2.04 8.96 -46.65
C ALA A 637 -1.73 9.20 -48.15
N GLY A 638 -1.24 8.17 -48.82
CA GLY A 638 -0.88 8.21 -50.24
C GLY A 638 0.47 8.85 -50.58
N LYS A 639 1.27 9.28 -49.59
CA LYS A 639 2.62 9.81 -49.78
C LYS A 639 3.70 8.83 -49.28
N ALA A 640 4.93 9.03 -49.74
CA ALA A 640 6.09 8.31 -49.24
C ALA A 640 6.45 8.78 -47.82
N PRO A 641 6.98 7.90 -46.94
CA PRO A 641 7.46 8.30 -45.62
C PRO A 641 8.65 9.27 -45.71
N GLU A 642 8.64 10.29 -44.86
CA GLU A 642 9.72 11.29 -44.74
C GLU A 642 10.30 11.27 -43.33
N PRO A 643 11.62 11.45 -43.14
CA PRO A 643 12.22 11.49 -41.83
C PRO A 643 11.72 12.63 -40.95
N ALA A 644 11.38 12.31 -39.70
CA ALA A 644 10.79 13.25 -38.77
C ALA A 644 11.87 13.85 -37.85
N LYS A 645 12.20 15.12 -38.05
CA LYS A 645 13.23 15.85 -37.30
C LYS A 645 12.70 16.43 -35.98
N ASN A 646 13.54 16.44 -34.94
CA ASN A 646 13.25 17.08 -33.65
C ASN A 646 11.96 16.56 -32.99
N VAL A 647 11.73 15.26 -33.12
CA VAL A 647 10.61 14.54 -32.51
C VAL A 647 11.09 13.95 -31.19
N ASP A 648 10.29 14.11 -30.13
CA ASP A 648 10.58 13.51 -28.83
C ASP A 648 10.22 12.02 -28.89
N VAL A 649 11.22 11.15 -28.74
CA VAL A 649 11.07 9.70 -28.63
C VAL A 649 11.18 9.32 -27.17
N ARG A 650 10.19 8.57 -26.67
CA ARG A 650 10.18 8.04 -25.30
C ARG A 650 10.37 6.54 -25.30
N LEU A 651 11.19 6.06 -24.37
CA LEU A 651 11.45 4.66 -24.14
C LEU A 651 10.87 4.19 -22.81
N GLN A 652 10.18 3.06 -22.81
CA GLN A 652 9.64 2.38 -21.63
C GLN A 652 10.18 0.96 -21.56
N ARG A 653 10.49 0.47 -20.37
CA ARG A 653 10.74 -0.97 -20.14
C ARG A 653 9.42 -1.70 -19.94
N ASP A 654 9.23 -2.84 -20.60
CA ASP A 654 8.02 -3.66 -20.45
C ASP A 654 7.87 -4.14 -19.00
N MET A 655 6.62 -4.10 -18.50
CA MET A 655 6.32 -4.51 -17.14
C MET A 655 6.62 -6.00 -16.94
N THR A 656 7.44 -6.31 -15.95
CA THR A 656 7.57 -7.68 -15.40
C THR A 656 6.89 -7.72 -14.03
N PRO A 657 6.27 -8.85 -13.63
CA PRO A 657 5.48 -8.95 -12.40
C PRO A 657 6.23 -8.57 -11.11
N ASP A 658 7.56 -8.58 -11.15
CA ASP A 658 8.43 -8.39 -9.99
C ASP A 658 8.67 -6.90 -9.63
N TRP A 659 8.20 -5.96 -10.45
CA TRP A 659 8.47 -4.53 -10.28
C TRP A 659 7.17 -3.80 -9.95
N GLY A 660 7.08 -3.25 -8.73
CA GLY A 660 5.94 -2.43 -8.31
C GLY A 660 5.76 -1.17 -9.16
N TRP A 661 4.60 -0.52 -9.03
CA TRP A 661 4.18 0.71 -9.72
C TRP A 661 5.23 1.84 -9.73
N GLU A 662 6.14 1.84 -8.76
CA GLU A 662 7.23 2.80 -8.59
C GLU A 662 8.23 2.84 -9.77
N PHE A 663 8.36 1.76 -10.57
CA PHE A 663 9.34 1.68 -11.68
C PHE A 663 8.79 2.14 -13.05
N ASN A 664 7.50 2.46 -13.14
CA ASN A 664 6.80 2.76 -14.40
C ASN A 664 7.11 4.15 -15.01
N PHE A 665 7.96 4.96 -14.36
CA PHE A 665 8.23 6.34 -14.78
C PHE A 665 9.65 6.60 -15.29
N GLN A 666 10.47 5.56 -15.51
CA GLN A 666 11.74 5.74 -16.22
C GLN A 666 11.49 5.86 -17.72
N THR A 667 10.91 6.99 -18.14
CA THR A 667 10.98 7.44 -19.52
C THR A 667 12.33 8.07 -19.74
N THR A 668 13.22 7.37 -20.44
CA THR A 668 14.34 8.06 -21.08
C THR A 668 13.81 8.66 -22.37
N GLY A 669 14.12 9.93 -22.61
CA GLY A 669 13.75 10.65 -23.82
C GLY A 669 14.96 10.89 -24.70
N ALA A 670 14.79 10.78 -26.01
CA ALA A 670 15.78 11.20 -27.01
C ALA A 670 15.05 12.06 -28.05
N ARG A 671 15.78 12.99 -28.69
CA ARG A 671 15.24 13.74 -29.83
C ARG A 671 15.84 13.23 -31.12
N THR A 672 15.01 13.18 -32.16
CA THR A 672 15.49 12.78 -33.47
C THR A 672 16.38 13.84 -34.12
N ASP A 673 17.43 13.37 -34.81
CA ASP A 673 18.28 14.22 -35.63
C ASP A 673 17.58 14.68 -36.93
N LYS A 674 18.33 15.31 -37.85
CA LYS A 674 17.80 15.80 -39.13
C LYS A 674 17.41 14.67 -40.10
N GLU A 675 17.98 13.48 -39.93
CA GLU A 675 17.64 12.25 -40.67
C GLU A 675 16.52 11.44 -39.99
N GLY A 676 16.01 11.89 -38.84
CA GLY A 676 14.97 11.22 -38.06
C GLY A 676 15.50 10.15 -37.10
N ASN A 677 16.81 10.00 -36.93
CA ASN A 677 17.37 8.94 -36.09
C ASN A 677 17.36 9.32 -34.62
N TYR A 678 17.15 8.34 -33.76
CA TYR A 678 17.23 8.45 -32.30
C TYR A 678 18.14 7.35 -31.73
N ARG A 679 18.68 7.60 -30.54
CA ARG A 679 19.58 6.70 -29.85
C ARG A 679 19.41 6.77 -28.33
N PHE A 680 19.38 5.61 -27.70
CA PHE A 680 19.39 5.42 -26.25
C PHE A 680 20.57 4.54 -25.88
N GLU A 681 21.29 4.92 -24.84
CA GLU A 681 22.52 4.23 -24.39
C GLU A 681 22.41 3.80 -22.93
N SER A 682 23.38 3.02 -22.46
CA SER A 682 23.50 2.61 -21.06
C SER A 682 22.27 1.84 -20.53
N LEU A 683 21.54 1.16 -21.43
CA LEU A 683 20.28 0.52 -21.09
C LEU A 683 20.51 -0.86 -20.44
N PRO A 684 19.79 -1.20 -19.36
CA PRO A 684 19.74 -2.58 -18.89
C PRO A 684 19.20 -3.53 -19.97
N SER A 685 19.62 -4.80 -19.93
CA SER A 685 19.01 -5.83 -20.77
C SER A 685 17.54 -6.04 -20.36
N GLY A 686 16.66 -6.23 -21.33
CA GLY A 686 15.23 -6.40 -21.09
C GLY A 686 14.41 -6.17 -22.33
N LYS A 687 13.08 -6.23 -22.19
CA LYS A 687 12.16 -5.83 -23.26
C LYS A 687 11.76 -4.38 -23.06
N TYR A 688 11.80 -3.64 -24.15
CA TYR A 688 11.52 -2.22 -24.18
C TYR A 688 10.58 -1.87 -25.31
N SER A 689 9.99 -0.71 -25.16
CA SER A 689 8.94 -0.22 -26.01
C SER A 689 9.11 1.27 -26.22
N CYS A 690 9.01 1.70 -27.47
CA CYS A 690 9.29 3.07 -27.85
C CYS A 690 8.10 3.72 -28.54
N VAL A 691 7.94 5.02 -28.32
CA VAL A 691 6.91 5.85 -28.93
C VAL A 691 7.51 7.20 -29.30
N ALA A 692 6.99 7.80 -30.37
CA ALA A 692 7.37 9.14 -30.81
C ALA A 692 6.21 10.12 -30.58
N GLU A 693 6.50 11.34 -30.15
CA GLU A 693 5.52 12.38 -29.88
C GLU A 693 5.87 13.67 -30.60
N THR A 694 4.94 14.17 -31.42
CA THR A 694 4.98 15.53 -31.93
C THR A 694 3.56 16.01 -32.24
N ALA A 695 3.37 17.33 -32.28
CA ALA A 695 2.04 17.90 -32.47
C ALA A 695 1.46 17.58 -33.85
N GLY A 696 0.17 17.20 -33.90
CA GLY A 696 -0.55 16.92 -35.15
C GLY A 696 -0.23 15.58 -35.80
N TRP A 697 0.57 14.74 -35.13
CA TRP A 697 0.96 13.41 -35.57
C TRP A 697 0.76 12.41 -34.43
N VAL A 698 0.38 11.19 -34.79
CA VAL A 698 0.15 10.10 -33.85
C VAL A 698 0.93 8.87 -34.29
N THR A 699 1.34 8.04 -33.34
CA THR A 699 2.05 6.79 -33.61
C THR A 699 1.50 5.68 -32.74
N GLN A 700 1.56 4.46 -33.25
CA GLN A 700 1.20 3.26 -32.51
C GLN A 700 2.33 2.78 -31.58
N GLY A 701 3.56 3.26 -31.78
CA GLY A 701 4.75 2.78 -31.06
C GLY A 701 5.18 1.36 -31.45
N ILE A 702 6.36 0.95 -30.97
CA ILE A 702 6.93 -0.40 -31.17
C ILE A 702 6.99 -1.09 -29.80
N GLU A 703 6.58 -2.36 -29.75
CA GLU A 703 6.55 -3.18 -28.53
C GLU A 703 7.66 -4.22 -28.48
N GLY A 704 8.07 -4.56 -27.27
CA GLY A 704 8.76 -5.82 -26.99
C GLY A 704 10.14 -5.95 -27.63
N VAL A 705 10.80 -4.83 -27.92
CA VAL A 705 12.17 -4.79 -28.43
C VAL A 705 13.09 -5.39 -27.37
N ALA A 706 13.67 -6.54 -27.68
CA ALA A 706 14.52 -7.27 -26.75
C ALA A 706 15.96 -6.77 -26.86
N LEU A 707 16.41 -6.07 -25.82
CA LEU A 707 17.78 -5.57 -25.70
C LEU A 707 18.64 -6.58 -24.95
N LYS A 708 19.82 -6.86 -25.50
CA LYS A 708 20.83 -7.73 -24.89
C LYS A 708 22.00 -6.90 -24.38
N ARG A 709 22.65 -7.43 -23.33
CA ARG A 709 23.79 -6.79 -22.65
C ARG A 709 24.90 -6.44 -23.64
N GLY A 710 25.34 -5.18 -23.67
CA GLY A 710 26.45 -4.72 -24.50
C GLY A 710 26.18 -4.71 -26.00
N GLU A 711 24.98 -5.06 -26.45
CA GLU A 711 24.63 -5.09 -27.87
C GLU A 711 23.87 -3.83 -28.30
N THR A 712 24.10 -3.43 -29.55
CA THR A 712 23.27 -2.42 -30.23
C THR A 712 22.12 -3.11 -30.93
N THR A 713 20.90 -2.72 -30.59
CA THR A 713 19.66 -3.21 -31.21
C THR A 713 19.04 -2.06 -32.01
N GLU A 714 18.69 -2.33 -33.26
CA GLU A 714 17.98 -1.38 -34.12
C GLU A 714 16.48 -1.69 -34.13
N THR A 715 15.64 -0.67 -33.97
CA THR A 715 14.19 -0.82 -34.12
C THR A 715 13.78 -0.71 -35.59
N PRO A 716 12.63 -1.28 -35.97
CA PRO A 716 11.91 -0.82 -37.15
C PRO A 716 11.66 0.70 -37.10
N ASP A 717 11.37 1.29 -38.26
CA ASP A 717 10.98 2.70 -38.34
C ASP A 717 9.71 2.97 -37.51
N LEU A 718 9.78 3.95 -36.61
CA LEU A 718 8.63 4.49 -35.90
C LEU A 718 7.82 5.35 -36.85
N LEU A 719 6.77 4.77 -37.41
CA LEU A 719 5.85 5.46 -38.31
C LEU A 719 4.89 6.35 -37.51
N MET A 720 4.83 7.62 -37.90
CA MET A 720 3.86 8.61 -37.44
C MET A 720 2.91 8.95 -38.57
N THR A 721 1.61 8.95 -38.29
CA THR A 721 0.56 9.28 -39.28
C THR A 721 -0.35 10.39 -38.75
N ARG A 722 -1.28 10.86 -39.60
CA ARG A 722 -2.34 11.77 -39.16
C ARG A 722 -3.44 11.04 -38.37
N GLY A 723 -3.46 9.72 -38.37
CA GLY A 723 -4.47 8.93 -37.64
C GLY A 723 -5.90 9.29 -38.02
N GLY A 724 -6.84 8.88 -37.17
CA GLY A 724 -8.23 9.33 -37.20
C GLY A 724 -8.49 10.37 -36.10
N ARG A 725 -9.65 11.03 -36.18
CA ARG A 725 -10.14 11.97 -35.17
C ARG A 725 -11.36 11.36 -34.50
N VAL A 726 -11.43 11.47 -33.18
CA VAL A 726 -12.58 11.03 -32.40
C VAL A 726 -13.20 12.28 -31.80
N ARG A 727 -14.42 12.60 -32.23
CA ARG A 727 -15.22 13.65 -31.63
C ARG A 727 -16.14 13.03 -30.59
N ILE A 728 -16.10 13.59 -29.38
CA ILE A 728 -16.70 13.03 -28.20
C ILE A 728 -17.71 14.02 -27.65
N GLN A 729 -18.96 13.59 -27.54
CA GLN A 729 -20.00 14.29 -26.80
C GLN A 729 -20.13 13.64 -25.42
N LEU A 730 -19.97 14.45 -24.37
CA LEU A 730 -20.24 13.99 -23.01
C LEU A 730 -21.75 14.11 -22.70
N ILE A 731 -22.34 13.04 -22.20
CA ILE A 731 -23.77 12.93 -21.88
C ILE A 731 -23.93 12.60 -20.39
N ASP A 732 -24.82 13.28 -19.68
CA ASP A 732 -25.19 12.89 -18.31
C ASP A 732 -25.98 11.58 -18.37
N ASP A 733 -25.48 10.55 -17.70
CA ASP A 733 -26.10 9.22 -17.73
C ASP A 733 -27.50 9.18 -17.09
N LYS A 734 -27.82 10.10 -16.18
CA LYS A 734 -29.12 10.18 -15.51
C LYS A 734 -30.18 10.87 -16.34
N THR A 735 -29.83 12.01 -16.92
CA THR A 735 -30.80 12.82 -17.68
C THR A 735 -30.84 12.40 -19.14
N GLY A 736 -29.74 11.82 -19.67
CA GLY A 736 -29.57 11.51 -21.08
C GLY A 736 -29.25 12.75 -21.93
N GLU A 737 -29.06 13.92 -21.32
CA GLU A 737 -28.80 15.19 -21.99
C GLU A 737 -27.28 15.48 -22.08
N PRO A 738 -26.82 16.28 -23.06
CA PRO A 738 -25.46 16.77 -23.12
C PRO A 738 -25.01 17.47 -21.84
N LEU A 739 -23.78 17.19 -21.39
CA LEU A 739 -23.17 17.94 -20.29
C LEU A 739 -22.83 19.35 -20.74
N ASN A 740 -23.28 20.34 -19.97
CA ASN A 740 -22.95 21.74 -20.19
C ASN A 740 -22.04 22.25 -19.07
N PHE A 741 -20.97 22.93 -19.46
CA PHE A 741 -19.99 23.59 -18.60
C PHE A 741 -20.08 25.10 -18.78
N GLU A 742 -19.81 25.87 -17.72
CA GLU A 742 -19.84 27.34 -17.77
C GLU A 742 -18.75 27.92 -18.68
N LYS A 743 -17.62 27.23 -18.81
CA LYS A 743 -16.47 27.58 -19.63
C LYS A 743 -15.87 26.33 -20.26
N PRO A 744 -15.06 26.46 -21.34
CA PRO A 744 -14.29 25.34 -21.86
C PRO A 744 -13.52 24.64 -20.74
N THR A 745 -13.65 23.31 -20.67
CA THR A 745 -13.17 22.52 -19.54
C THR A 745 -12.27 21.40 -20.02
N LYS A 746 -11.12 21.20 -19.37
CA LYS A 746 -10.20 20.11 -19.70
C LYS A 746 -10.64 18.82 -19.02
N GLY A 747 -10.56 17.72 -19.76
CA GLY A 747 -10.79 16.37 -19.27
C GLY A 747 -9.75 15.40 -19.81
N PHE A 748 -9.77 14.17 -19.31
CA PHE A 748 -8.99 13.06 -19.81
C PHE A 748 -9.87 12.20 -20.74
N VAL A 749 -9.37 11.88 -21.92
CA VAL A 749 -9.93 10.90 -22.86
C VAL A 749 -8.85 9.88 -23.16
N ASN A 750 -9.07 8.66 -22.70
CA ASN A 750 -8.10 7.58 -22.81
C ASN A 750 -8.54 6.58 -23.90
N PRO A 751 -7.82 6.53 -25.04
CA PRO A 751 -7.98 5.46 -26.02
C PRO A 751 -7.27 4.19 -25.51
N SER A 752 -8.03 3.12 -25.26
CA SER A 752 -7.50 1.81 -24.88
C SER A 752 -7.56 0.86 -26.08
N PRO A 753 -6.44 0.54 -26.75
CA PRO A 753 -6.41 -0.30 -27.94
C PRO A 753 -6.83 -1.73 -27.62
N ARG A 754 -7.36 -2.41 -28.64
CA ARG A 754 -7.80 -3.81 -28.58
C ARG A 754 -7.20 -4.59 -29.77
N PRO A 755 -6.36 -5.62 -29.52
CA PRO A 755 -5.92 -6.14 -28.21
C PRO A 755 -5.08 -5.12 -27.42
N ARG A 756 -4.97 -5.33 -26.10
CA ARG A 756 -4.16 -4.44 -25.25
C ARG A 756 -2.69 -4.50 -25.65
N ARG A 757 -2.06 -3.36 -25.47
CA ARG A 757 -0.64 -3.10 -25.73
C ARG A 757 0.10 -2.93 -24.41
N ASN A 758 1.36 -3.35 -24.36
CA ASN A 758 2.13 -3.39 -23.11
C ASN A 758 2.57 -1.99 -22.62
N HIS A 759 2.50 -0.98 -23.48
CA HIS A 759 2.93 0.38 -23.16
C HIS A 759 1.73 1.30 -22.95
N HIS A 760 1.93 2.26 -22.07
CA HIS A 760 0.94 3.29 -21.80
C HIS A 760 1.07 4.36 -22.90
N TYR A 761 -0.04 4.83 -23.47
CA TYR A 761 -0.01 5.95 -24.42
C TYR A 761 0.62 7.15 -23.73
N PHE A 762 1.79 7.58 -24.20
CA PHE A 762 2.55 8.66 -23.59
C PHE A 762 2.08 10.06 -24.00
N THR A 763 1.28 10.15 -25.07
CA THR A 763 0.60 11.38 -25.44
C THR A 763 -0.36 11.80 -24.34
N PRO A 764 -0.37 13.07 -23.92
CA PRO A 764 -1.32 13.57 -22.93
C PRO A 764 -2.74 13.21 -23.38
N ASN A 765 -3.45 12.47 -22.54
CA ASN A 765 -4.85 12.14 -22.78
C ASN A 765 -5.78 13.32 -22.48
N ILE A 766 -5.25 14.53 -22.44
CA ILE A 766 -5.99 15.74 -22.13
C ILE A 766 -6.73 16.19 -23.40
N VAL A 767 -8.02 16.43 -23.26
CA VAL A 767 -8.90 16.99 -24.28
C VAL A 767 -9.58 18.21 -23.66
N GLU A 768 -9.65 19.29 -24.43
CA GLU A 768 -10.45 20.45 -24.08
C GLU A 768 -11.86 20.25 -24.63
N PHE A 769 -12.84 20.30 -23.75
CA PHE A 769 -14.25 20.22 -24.08
C PHE A 769 -14.84 21.61 -24.16
N SER A 770 -15.66 21.87 -25.17
CA SER A 770 -16.44 23.10 -25.28
C SER A 770 -17.44 23.24 -24.10
N PRO A 771 -18.04 24.42 -23.90
CA PRO A 771 -19.14 24.59 -22.94
C PRO A 771 -20.28 23.58 -23.14
N GLU A 772 -20.50 23.07 -24.36
CA GLU A 772 -21.51 22.06 -24.69
C GLU A 772 -21.01 20.62 -24.48
N GLY A 773 -19.84 20.43 -23.88
CA GLY A 773 -19.28 19.13 -23.56
C GLY A 773 -18.74 18.36 -24.77
N ILE A 774 -18.38 19.05 -25.85
CA ILE A 774 -17.82 18.45 -27.07
C ILE A 774 -16.31 18.58 -27.07
N GLY A 775 -15.60 17.45 -27.21
CA GLY A 775 -14.14 17.41 -27.32
C GLY A 775 -13.69 16.63 -28.54
N GLU A 776 -12.49 16.91 -29.06
CA GLU A 776 -11.93 16.20 -30.21
C GLU A 776 -10.51 15.71 -29.89
N LYS A 777 -10.19 14.46 -30.27
CA LYS A 777 -8.87 13.86 -30.05
C LYS A 777 -8.39 13.12 -31.29
N GLN A 778 -7.13 13.36 -31.67
CA GLN A 778 -6.45 12.59 -32.69
C GLN A 778 -5.91 11.27 -32.09
N VAL A 779 -6.16 10.15 -32.76
CA VAL A 779 -5.80 8.80 -32.30
C VAL A 779 -5.26 8.01 -33.50
N PRO A 780 -4.23 7.15 -33.34
CA PRO A 780 -3.80 6.27 -34.42
C PRO A 780 -4.96 5.43 -34.95
N ALA A 781 -4.92 5.03 -36.23
CA ALA A 781 -5.88 4.07 -36.75
C ALA A 781 -5.78 2.75 -35.97
N GLY A 782 -6.92 2.10 -35.70
CA GLY A 782 -6.98 0.87 -34.90
C GLY A 782 -8.32 0.69 -34.22
N ASN A 783 -8.42 -0.35 -33.39
CA ASN A 783 -9.63 -0.66 -32.64
C ASN A 783 -9.46 -0.26 -31.17
N TYR A 784 -10.40 0.52 -30.62
CA TYR A 784 -10.25 1.17 -29.33
C TYR A 784 -11.51 1.06 -28.45
N LEU A 785 -11.30 0.95 -27.15
CA LEU A 785 -12.27 1.27 -26.12
C LEU A 785 -11.96 2.68 -25.59
N PHE A 786 -12.95 3.57 -25.52
CA PHE A 786 -12.79 4.93 -25.03
C PHE A 786 -13.41 5.11 -23.64
N TYR A 787 -12.73 5.87 -22.79
CA TYR A 787 -13.27 6.34 -21.52
C TYR A 787 -12.81 7.76 -21.24
N ALA A 788 -13.67 8.54 -20.59
CA ALA A 788 -13.39 9.92 -20.25
C ALA A 788 -13.57 10.20 -18.75
N SER A 789 -12.85 11.20 -18.26
CA SER A 789 -13.07 11.79 -16.94
C SER A 789 -12.81 13.28 -16.98
N VAL A 790 -13.65 14.07 -16.32
CA VAL A 790 -13.50 15.53 -16.19
C VAL A 790 -13.34 15.81 -14.70
N PRO A 791 -12.15 16.20 -14.23
CA PRO A 791 -11.94 16.53 -12.81
C PRO A 791 -12.88 17.64 -12.35
N GLY A 792 -13.31 17.58 -11.09
CA GLY A 792 -14.07 18.66 -10.47
C GLY A 792 -13.21 19.91 -10.21
N SER A 793 -13.87 21.05 -10.05
CA SER A 793 -13.26 22.26 -9.45
C SER A 793 -13.23 22.14 -7.92
N GLU A 794 -12.47 23.00 -7.23
CA GLU A 794 -12.39 22.98 -5.76
C GLU A 794 -13.80 22.98 -5.11
N GLY A 795 -14.08 21.93 -4.33
CA GLY A 795 -15.38 21.73 -3.66
C GLY A 795 -16.49 21.09 -4.51
N GLN A 796 -16.29 20.87 -5.82
CA GLN A 796 -17.26 20.21 -6.68
C GLN A 796 -16.80 18.81 -7.12
N PRO A 797 -17.72 17.81 -7.19
CA PRO A 797 -17.37 16.48 -7.68
C PRO A 797 -17.06 16.48 -9.17
N GLY A 798 -16.06 15.71 -9.60
CA GLY A 798 -15.78 15.49 -11.01
C GLY A 798 -16.81 14.60 -11.69
N TRP A 799 -16.63 14.44 -13.01
CA TRP A 799 -17.38 13.52 -13.85
C TRP A 799 -16.50 12.36 -14.32
N GLN A 800 -17.06 11.16 -14.36
CA GLN A 800 -16.38 9.98 -14.85
C GLN A 800 -17.32 9.14 -15.72
N ALA A 801 -16.79 8.56 -16.79
CA ALA A 801 -17.58 7.73 -17.70
C ALA A 801 -18.20 6.52 -16.98
N THR A 802 -19.50 6.27 -17.16
CA THR A 802 -20.26 5.17 -16.56
C THR A 802 -19.66 3.80 -16.90
N THR A 803 -19.08 3.67 -18.09
CA THR A 803 -18.38 2.45 -18.55
C THR A 803 -17.24 2.06 -17.62
N TYR A 804 -16.67 3.00 -16.87
CA TYR A 804 -15.59 2.74 -15.91
C TYR A 804 -16.05 2.01 -14.65
N ASP A 805 -17.28 2.26 -14.17
CA ASP A 805 -17.79 1.68 -12.91
C ASP A 805 -18.30 0.24 -13.07
N ASN A 806 -18.61 -0.16 -14.31
CA ASN A 806 -19.02 -1.51 -14.67
C ASN A 806 -17.84 -2.48 -14.88
N ILE A 807 -16.60 -1.98 -14.93
CA ILE A 807 -15.41 -2.82 -15.11
C ILE A 807 -14.93 -3.30 -13.72
N ARG A 808 -15.28 -4.53 -13.33
CA ARG A 808 -14.85 -5.13 -12.05
C ARG A 808 -13.86 -6.27 -12.22
N THR A 809 -13.70 -6.76 -13.44
CA THR A 809 -12.80 -7.83 -13.88
C THR A 809 -12.27 -7.53 -15.29
N GLU A 810 -11.25 -8.25 -15.76
CA GLU A 810 -10.77 -8.12 -17.15
C GLU A 810 -11.81 -8.57 -18.18
N GLU A 811 -12.64 -9.56 -17.83
CA GLU A 811 -13.74 -10.04 -18.69
C GLU A 811 -14.85 -8.99 -18.87
N ASP A 812 -15.23 -8.27 -17.81
CA ASP A 812 -16.19 -7.16 -17.91
C ASP A 812 -15.68 -6.08 -18.88
N ARG A 813 -14.36 -5.85 -18.88
CA ARG A 813 -13.72 -4.86 -19.77
C ARG A 813 -13.65 -5.36 -21.20
N ASP A 814 -13.46 -6.66 -21.42
CA ASP A 814 -13.36 -7.28 -22.74
C ASP A 814 -14.72 -7.47 -23.41
N ALA A 815 -15.81 -7.46 -22.62
CA ALA A 815 -17.18 -7.46 -23.11
C ALA A 815 -17.69 -6.08 -23.57
N LEU A 816 -16.95 -4.99 -23.30
CA LEU A 816 -17.34 -3.64 -23.72
C LEU A 816 -17.16 -3.44 -25.23
N PRO A 817 -18.08 -2.71 -25.88
CA PRO A 817 -18.00 -2.44 -27.31
C PRO A 817 -16.73 -1.65 -27.64
N THR A 818 -16.10 -2.02 -28.75
CA THR A 818 -14.91 -1.37 -29.28
C THR A 818 -15.25 -0.66 -30.57
N HIS A 819 -14.57 0.44 -30.85
CA HIS A 819 -14.75 1.23 -32.05
C HIS A 819 -13.51 1.13 -32.94
N GLU A 820 -13.71 0.68 -34.16
CA GLU A 820 -12.70 0.75 -35.21
C GLU A 820 -12.59 2.18 -35.72
N LEU A 821 -11.37 2.69 -35.80
CA LEU A 821 -11.05 4.03 -36.31
C LEU A 821 -10.04 3.89 -37.46
N LYS A 822 -10.37 4.45 -38.62
CA LYS A 822 -9.50 4.45 -39.81
C LYS A 822 -8.73 5.76 -39.92
N GLU A 823 -7.68 5.75 -40.73
CA GLU A 823 -6.90 6.96 -41.01
C GLU A 823 -7.76 7.99 -41.77
N GLY A 824 -7.70 9.24 -41.33
CA GLY A 824 -8.50 10.35 -41.89
C GLY A 824 -9.98 10.35 -41.49
N GLU A 825 -10.46 9.29 -40.84
CA GLU A 825 -11.86 9.18 -40.38
C GLU A 825 -12.14 10.12 -39.20
N VAL A 826 -13.38 10.61 -39.11
CA VAL A 826 -13.92 11.26 -37.91
C VAL A 826 -14.96 10.33 -37.31
N LEU A 827 -14.63 9.75 -36.15
CA LEU A 827 -15.55 8.92 -35.36
C LEU A 827 -16.30 9.80 -34.36
N GLU A 828 -17.61 9.90 -34.51
CA GLU A 828 -18.50 10.55 -33.56
C GLU A 828 -18.88 9.56 -32.44
N LEU A 829 -18.71 9.94 -31.18
CA LEU A 829 -18.87 9.05 -30.03
C LEU A 829 -19.53 9.76 -28.85
N GLU A 830 -20.56 9.15 -28.27
CA GLU A 830 -21.21 9.63 -27.06
C GLU A 830 -20.71 8.86 -25.85
N LEU A 831 -20.19 9.57 -24.84
CA LEU A 831 -19.75 8.98 -23.58
C LEU A 831 -20.71 9.40 -22.46
N ARG A 832 -21.36 8.40 -21.87
CA ARG A 832 -22.20 8.57 -20.68
C ARG A 832 -21.34 8.78 -19.45
N MET A 833 -21.64 9.83 -18.68
CA MET A 833 -20.88 10.32 -17.55
C MET A 833 -21.74 10.33 -16.28
N GLN A 834 -21.13 10.04 -15.14
CA GLN A 834 -21.72 10.14 -13.81
C GLN A 834 -20.84 10.99 -12.90
N LYS A 835 -21.43 11.63 -11.88
CA LYS A 835 -20.68 12.39 -10.87
C LYS A 835 -19.91 11.44 -9.94
N GLU A 836 -18.66 11.78 -9.61
CA GLU A 836 -17.77 10.96 -8.78
C GLU A 836 -18.35 10.61 -7.40
N GLN A 837 -19.07 11.55 -6.76
CA GLN A 837 -19.74 11.30 -5.48
C GLN A 837 -20.86 10.26 -5.58
N GLU A 838 -21.48 10.13 -6.75
CA GLU A 838 -22.56 9.16 -7.00
C GLU A 838 -22.01 7.77 -7.27
N ILE A 839 -20.82 7.69 -7.88
CA ILE A 839 -20.02 6.46 -7.97
C ILE A 839 -19.63 5.98 -6.57
N ALA A 840 -19.18 6.90 -5.70
CA ALA A 840 -18.89 6.59 -4.30
C ALA A 840 -20.13 6.13 -3.52
N LYS A 841 -21.28 6.82 -3.69
CA LYS A 841 -22.58 6.45 -3.07
C LYS A 841 -23.15 5.15 -3.64
N GLY A 842 -22.96 4.85 -4.92
CA GLY A 842 -23.38 3.60 -5.57
C GLY A 842 -22.56 2.40 -5.08
N ARG A 843 -21.26 2.58 -4.82
CA ARG A 843 -20.41 1.60 -4.12
C ARG A 843 -20.85 1.41 -2.65
N LEU A 844 -21.29 2.47 -1.98
CA LEU A 844 -21.79 2.41 -0.60
C LEU A 844 -23.20 1.79 -0.50
N MET A 845 -24.11 2.05 -1.44
CA MET A 845 -25.49 1.51 -1.43
C MET A 845 -25.60 0.06 -1.94
N GLN A 846 -24.60 -0.45 -2.66
CA GLN A 846 -24.51 -1.88 -3.02
C GLN A 846 -23.74 -2.71 -1.97
N SER A 847 -23.29 -2.08 -0.89
CA SER A 847 -22.88 -2.75 0.34
C SER A 847 -24.14 -2.96 1.21
N PRO A 848 -24.30 -4.09 1.92
CA PRO A 848 -25.48 -4.29 2.77
C PRO A 848 -25.54 -3.19 3.84
N PRO A 849 -26.74 -2.74 4.26
CA PRO A 849 -26.85 -1.71 5.26
C PRO A 849 -26.19 -2.19 6.56
N PRO A 850 -25.55 -1.28 7.33
CA PRO A 850 -24.95 -1.63 8.60
C PRO A 850 -26.01 -2.20 9.54
N SER A 851 -25.66 -3.26 10.28
CA SER A 851 -26.59 -3.88 11.25
C SER A 851 -26.90 -2.92 12.39
N ASP A 852 -27.99 -3.14 13.13
CA ASP A 852 -28.44 -2.20 14.17
C ASP A 852 -27.45 -2.02 15.34
N ASP A 853 -26.42 -2.85 15.46
CA ASP A 853 -25.30 -2.66 16.40
C ASP A 853 -24.23 -1.67 15.87
N GLU A 854 -24.06 -1.53 14.55
CA GLU A 854 -23.23 -0.47 13.93
C GLU A 854 -23.88 0.92 14.07
N LYS A 855 -25.19 0.98 14.33
CA LYS A 855 -25.88 2.26 14.63
C LYS A 855 -25.72 2.71 16.09
N LYS A 856 -25.31 1.81 16.99
CA LYS A 856 -25.20 2.11 18.44
C LYS A 856 -23.77 2.28 18.94
N SER A 857 -22.76 1.97 18.12
CA SER A 857 -21.35 2.26 18.42
C SER A 857 -20.84 3.46 17.60
N HIS A 858 -21.28 4.65 18.05
CA HIS A 858 -20.78 6.01 17.75
C HIS A 858 -20.79 6.47 16.27
N PRO A 859 -21.33 7.67 15.99
CA PRO A 859 -21.49 8.18 14.64
C PRO A 859 -20.12 8.52 14.04
N ARG A 860 -19.79 7.96 12.88
CA ARG A 860 -18.81 8.61 11.99
C ARG A 860 -19.41 9.93 11.55
N LYS A 861 -18.99 11.04 12.17
CA LYS A 861 -19.14 12.35 11.54
C LYS A 861 -18.42 12.26 10.19
N SER A 862 -19.20 12.35 9.12
CA SER A 862 -18.69 12.87 7.86
C SER A 862 -18.00 14.19 8.17
N THR A 863 -16.70 14.29 7.93
CA THR A 863 -16.08 15.58 7.66
C THR A 863 -16.66 16.06 6.35
N GLU A 864 -17.85 16.68 6.42
CA GLU A 864 -18.23 17.67 5.44
C GLU A 864 -17.12 18.71 5.43
N PHE A 865 -16.44 18.84 4.30
CA PHE A 865 -15.63 20.01 4.04
C PHE A 865 -16.63 21.15 3.84
N THR A 866 -16.90 21.89 4.90
CA THR A 866 -17.60 23.17 4.78
C THR A 866 -16.69 24.06 3.94
N PRO A 867 -17.12 24.63 2.80
CA PRO A 867 -16.40 25.75 2.20
C PRO A 867 -16.25 26.81 3.30
N ALA A 868 -15.09 27.44 3.40
CA ALA A 868 -14.96 28.63 4.25
C ALA A 868 -16.09 29.59 3.86
N THR A 869 -17.01 29.83 4.78
CA THR A 869 -18.01 30.88 4.65
C THR A 869 -17.24 32.17 4.38
N PRO A 870 -17.57 32.97 3.35
CA PRO A 870 -16.99 34.31 3.24
C PRO A 870 -17.30 35.05 4.55
N PRO A 871 -16.40 35.90 5.07
CA PRO A 871 -16.65 36.59 6.33
C PRO A 871 -18.01 37.29 6.26
N ALA A 872 -18.83 37.07 7.31
CA ALA A 872 -20.07 37.78 7.50
C ALA A 872 -19.80 39.29 7.51
N ASP A 873 -20.65 40.05 6.81
CA ASP A 873 -20.67 41.51 6.82
C ASP A 873 -20.46 42.05 8.25
N GLY A 874 -19.32 42.70 8.49
CA GLY A 874 -19.02 43.30 9.81
C GLY A 874 -17.56 43.54 10.19
N ALA A 875 -16.57 43.17 9.36
CA ALA A 875 -15.19 43.64 9.53
C ALA A 875 -14.96 44.89 8.66
N ASP A 876 -14.39 45.93 9.27
CA ASP A 876 -14.21 47.29 8.73
C ASP A 876 -13.86 47.34 7.24
N ARG A 877 -14.71 48.03 6.47
CA ARG A 877 -14.56 48.28 5.02
C ARG A 877 -13.57 49.40 4.67
N ASP A 878 -12.81 49.92 5.64
CA ASP A 878 -12.03 51.15 5.46
C ASP A 878 -10.50 50.97 5.36
N SER A 879 -9.99 49.79 5.01
CA SER A 879 -8.54 49.61 4.73
C SER A 879 -8.19 49.24 3.28
N TYR A 880 -9.15 49.36 2.36
CA TYR A 880 -8.92 49.22 0.92
C TYR A 880 -8.97 50.58 0.20
N GLU A 881 -7.82 51.24 0.09
CA GLU A 881 -7.60 52.26 -0.96
C GLU A 881 -6.41 51.81 -1.84
N ASN A 882 -6.65 51.70 -3.15
CA ASN A 882 -5.66 51.54 -4.23
C ASN A 882 -4.86 50.21 -4.36
N GLY A 883 -5.40 49.07 -3.93
CA GLY A 883 -4.95 47.76 -4.45
C GLY A 883 -3.51 47.33 -4.13
N VAL A 884 -2.90 47.94 -3.11
CA VAL A 884 -1.61 47.51 -2.53
C VAL A 884 -1.86 47.19 -1.06
N PHE A 885 -1.65 45.94 -0.66
CA PHE A 885 -1.66 45.58 0.76
C PHE A 885 -0.35 46.04 1.39
N VAL A 886 -0.40 47.01 2.29
CA VAL A 886 0.73 47.36 3.16
C VAL A 886 0.82 46.29 4.25
N PRO A 887 1.91 45.51 4.35
CA PRO A 887 2.01 44.45 5.35
C PRO A 887 1.96 45.01 6.77
N GLU A 888 1.27 44.32 7.68
CA GLU A 888 1.49 44.55 9.11
C GLU A 888 2.96 44.23 9.46
N ASP A 889 3.54 45.09 10.29
CA ASP A 889 4.90 45.03 10.83
C ASP A 889 5.20 43.64 11.45
N PRO A 890 6.36 43.02 11.18
CA PRO A 890 6.79 41.78 11.84
C PRO A 890 6.70 41.79 13.38
N GLU A 891 6.77 42.95 14.04
CA GLU A 891 6.52 43.05 15.49
C GLU A 891 5.10 42.61 15.91
N LYS A 892 4.09 42.81 15.05
CA LYS A 892 2.70 42.41 15.36
C LYS A 892 2.44 40.92 15.16
N LEU A 893 3.28 40.24 14.38
CA LEU A 893 3.21 38.77 14.24
C LEU A 893 3.82 38.07 15.47
N ASN A 894 4.78 38.70 16.14
CA ASN A 894 5.36 38.22 17.41
C ASN A 894 4.32 38.19 18.54
N GLU A 895 3.38 39.14 18.62
CA GLU A 895 2.31 39.12 19.64
C GLU A 895 1.29 37.97 19.44
N LYS A 896 1.11 37.47 18.22
CA LYS A 896 0.17 36.36 17.91
C LYS A 896 0.80 34.97 18.04
N LEU A 897 2.13 34.88 17.99
CA LEU A 897 2.90 33.64 18.13
C LEU A 897 3.53 33.59 19.52
N ASP A 898 2.71 33.54 20.57
CA ASP A 898 3.17 33.28 21.94
C ASP A 898 3.68 31.83 22.05
N ILE A 899 4.95 31.62 21.71
CA ILE A 899 5.68 30.39 21.95
C ILE A 899 6.40 30.59 23.28
N GLY A 900 5.76 30.18 24.37
CA GLY A 900 6.38 30.16 25.69
C GLY A 900 7.66 29.32 25.70
N ILE A 901 8.79 29.99 25.52
CA ILE A 901 10.13 29.59 25.95
C ILE A 901 10.71 30.86 26.57
N GLU A 902 10.90 30.84 27.89
CA GLU A 902 11.30 32.00 28.68
C GLU A 902 12.60 32.65 28.17
N ALA A 903 12.59 33.99 28.24
CA ALA A 903 13.53 34.95 27.70
C ALA A 903 14.96 34.83 28.22
N LEU A 904 15.94 35.18 27.37
CA LEU A 904 17.19 35.80 27.78
C LEU A 904 17.67 36.83 26.74
N ASP A 905 17.65 38.09 27.21
CA ASP A 905 18.40 39.31 26.88
C ASP A 905 18.43 39.88 25.45
N ASP A 906 17.62 40.94 25.31
CA ASP A 906 17.81 42.11 24.47
C ASP A 906 19.08 42.88 24.89
N ASP A 907 20.15 42.81 24.09
CA ASP A 907 21.22 43.85 24.10
C ASP A 907 22.18 43.75 22.90
N ALA A 908 21.67 43.43 21.70
CA ALA A 908 22.50 43.36 20.48
C ALA A 908 21.87 43.96 19.21
N TYR A 909 21.00 44.96 19.35
CA TYR A 909 20.39 45.66 18.20
C TYR A 909 20.69 47.17 18.10
N GLU A 910 21.65 47.67 18.86
CA GLU A 910 22.23 49.00 18.64
C GLU A 910 23.73 48.87 18.45
N ASN A 911 24.16 48.73 17.19
CA ASN A 911 25.37 49.33 16.60
C ASN A 911 25.79 48.58 15.34
N GLY A 912 25.63 49.21 14.16
CA GLY A 912 26.42 48.84 12.99
C GLY A 912 25.73 48.84 11.64
N VAL A 913 25.31 50.03 11.17
CA VAL A 913 25.47 50.54 9.80
C VAL A 913 25.47 49.49 8.66
N PHE A 914 24.33 49.32 7.99
CA PHE A 914 24.31 48.89 6.59
C PHE A 914 24.79 50.05 5.72
N GLU A 915 26.04 49.99 5.26
CA GLU A 915 26.48 50.77 4.11
C GLU A 915 26.30 49.94 2.83
N ASP A 916 25.43 50.48 2.00
CA ASP A 916 25.16 50.20 0.60
C ASP A 916 26.44 50.19 -0.25
N LYS A 917 26.68 49.16 -1.07
CA LYS A 917 27.39 49.22 -2.36
C LYS A 917 27.43 47.90 -3.15
N THR A 918 26.52 47.85 -4.11
CA THR A 918 26.73 47.54 -5.55
C THR A 918 27.00 46.11 -6.07
N PRO A 919 26.61 45.86 -7.35
CA PRO A 919 26.14 44.58 -7.87
C PRO A 919 27.18 43.89 -8.75
N ILE A 920 27.04 42.58 -8.98
CA ILE A 920 27.71 41.94 -10.12
C ILE A 920 26.71 41.08 -10.89
N GLN A 921 26.32 41.63 -12.05
CA GLN A 921 25.90 40.89 -13.23
C GLN A 921 26.98 39.89 -13.64
N ARG A 922 26.63 38.60 -13.76
CA ARG A 922 26.75 37.81 -15.00
C ARG A 922 26.19 36.42 -14.82
#